data_AF-A0A7W4CTS3-F1
#
_entry.id   AF-A0A7W4CTS3-F1
#
_cell.length_a   1.000
_cell.length_b   1.000
_cell.length_c   1.000
_cell.angle_alpha   90.00
_cell.angle_beta   90.00
_cell.angle_gamma   90.00
#
_symmetry.space_group_name_H-M   'P 1'
#
loop_
_entity.id
_entity.type
_entity.pdbx_description
1 polymer ?
#
loop_
_entity_poly.entity_id
_entity_poly.type
_entity_poly.pdbx_seq_one_letter_code
_entity_poly.pdbx_strand_id
1 'polypeptide(L)'
;MRRPLRLFTAAAAVALAALLATASVPALGESGPEPAGTPGHNAEWFVELAAQPTTSGGSRSTVARQQSSFRDTVRRAVPDAVIGRTYQSLFNGFSVQADAADIARLADLPDVRAVYPVFPVSAPEARSATPSADSPLEVTGAAAAQSTLGLTGAGVKVGIIDTGVDLDHPDFGGNGVPGGTAFPSAKVAHGYDFVGDDYGSGAAMPDARPDDCAGHGTHVAGIVAADGGVKGVAPKATLGAYRVFGCTGGTDTAVILDAMERAQADGMDVVNLSLGASFQAWAQYPTAAAADRLAASGVIVVAAMGNDGANLGQSLGAPATGRDVIAVAAFENSITPRAAWFSSWGLAADLELKPDIGAPGLGIYSTVPLGDGSPYGAMSGTSMASPHVAGAVALLMEAHPGLTATQALTRLQNTALPAQFPSPSVSTALDTVQRQGAGLLRVDEAAAAGALVTPSKISAGEGADGPHTATLTISNPTTGAVTWTPSLAHATTTRPDPQAGNTQNTLLYGTQRARVTFGRGSVTVPPRGTAQLSVTVDAPADAVEGTVYGGFVVLTPDVGDARRVPFAGMAGDYGNVDLLASMNRGLTTLAHAACESRWGSICFDEEPAWQPAAGDVTYHPADLPAIAVHLAYPTRSLVVSVHRADARGRPLEASLEDLFRWDRMGRSAQVSLYFWDGTLASPSGPAPAPPGDYVLRVSAEAPDGDGRVQHWTSPAFTWGEQVAPTPTPTVNPTPTVTPSPTITPTVAPTPTVTPITPTVPPTPARTPTPPAEPSPAPSVAQSSPSPTSKPPATPPVKEPFVRTAPYTQAGTHLFNGRRWFTSCEPYSATERCRTDIWATVVVIEDGEFVRRDGWAFNNLTYLPLMTRAAWGANPLAHHDMDGFASGGRQWRTECDTARTGRGACRSYTLTTVYAAAPRATGGYAFMQSNQWVFNNIVMFS
;
A
#
# COMPACT_ATOMS: atom_id res chain seq x y z
N MET A 1 -61.36 26.49 30.14
CA MET A 1 -62.35 25.60 30.79
C MET A 1 -62.15 24.17 30.30
N ARG A 2 -62.55 23.16 31.09
CA ARG A 2 -62.78 21.73 30.71
C ARG A 2 -61.67 20.94 29.98
N ARG A 3 -61.00 20.06 30.75
CA ARG A 3 -60.73 18.62 30.40
C ARG A 3 -62.07 17.82 30.49
N PRO A 4 -62.20 16.52 30.10
CA PRO A 4 -61.21 15.47 29.79
C PRO A 4 -61.33 15.02 28.30
N LEU A 5 -61.05 13.80 27.78
CA LEU A 5 -60.81 12.43 28.32
C LEU A 5 -59.91 11.59 27.36
N ARG A 6 -59.91 10.25 27.48
CA ARG A 6 -59.19 9.26 26.66
C ARG A 6 -60.17 8.34 25.91
N LEU A 7 -59.68 7.60 24.91
CA LEU A 7 -60.16 6.25 24.58
C LEU A 7 -59.01 5.36 24.07
N PHE A 8 -59.14 4.05 24.23
CA PHE A 8 -58.11 3.03 23.97
C PHE A 8 -58.71 1.91 23.10
N THR A 9 -58.02 1.53 22.03
CA THR A 9 -58.04 0.22 21.35
C THR A 9 -56.91 0.23 20.30
N ALA A 10 -56.33 -0.89 19.84
CA ALA A 10 -56.05 -2.21 20.42
C ALA A 10 -55.05 -2.88 19.44
N ALA A 11 -54.21 -3.82 19.88
CA ALA A 11 -53.14 -4.34 19.02
C ALA A 11 -53.65 -5.31 17.94
N ALA A 12 -53.01 -5.27 16.77
CA ALA A 12 -52.98 -6.35 15.79
C ALA A 12 -51.51 -6.58 15.38
N ALA A 13 -50.89 -7.62 15.94
CA ALA A 13 -49.51 -7.98 15.62
C ALA A 13 -49.48 -8.91 14.39
N VAL A 14 -48.65 -8.58 13.41
CA VAL A 14 -48.26 -9.50 12.33
C VAL A 14 -46.75 -9.69 12.44
N ALA A 15 -46.33 -10.88 12.87
CA ALA A 15 -44.92 -11.24 12.89
C ALA A 15 -44.45 -11.53 11.46
N LEU A 16 -43.38 -10.85 11.03
CA LEU A 16 -42.63 -11.23 9.84
C LEU A 16 -41.27 -11.77 10.28
N ALA A 17 -41.07 -13.08 10.13
CA ALA A 17 -39.82 -13.72 10.56
C ALA A 17 -38.68 -13.31 9.62
N ALA A 18 -37.56 -12.85 10.19
CA ALA A 18 -36.36 -12.58 9.44
C ALA A 18 -35.67 -13.91 9.09
N LEU A 19 -35.70 -14.31 7.81
CA LEU A 19 -34.87 -15.40 7.33
C LEU A 19 -33.43 -14.90 7.16
N LEU A 20 -32.56 -15.29 8.10
CA LEU A 20 -31.11 -15.20 7.96
C LEU A 20 -30.66 -16.14 6.85
N ALA A 21 -30.30 -15.59 5.70
CA ALA A 21 -29.66 -16.32 4.60
C ALA A 21 -28.15 -16.07 4.64
N THR A 22 -27.42 -16.90 5.40
CA THR A 22 -25.96 -16.83 5.52
C THR A 22 -25.30 -17.29 4.22
N ALA A 23 -24.94 -16.33 3.36
CA ALA A 23 -24.11 -16.58 2.18
C ALA A 23 -22.63 -16.67 2.58
N SER A 24 -22.16 -17.89 2.85
CA SER A 24 -20.76 -18.18 3.16
C SER A 24 -19.85 -17.81 1.98
N VAL A 25 -18.88 -16.91 2.21
CA VAL A 25 -17.81 -16.61 1.27
C VAL A 25 -16.86 -17.82 1.22
N PRO A 26 -16.57 -18.42 0.06
CA PRO A 26 -15.51 -19.42 -0.05
C PRO A 26 -14.15 -18.74 0.11
N ALA A 27 -13.22 -19.38 0.83
CA ALA A 27 -11.83 -18.94 0.87
C ALA A 27 -11.23 -18.93 -0.55
N LEU A 28 -10.39 -17.94 -0.84
CA LEU A 28 -9.58 -17.92 -2.04
C LEU A 28 -8.40 -18.89 -1.84
N GLY A 29 -8.09 -19.69 -2.86
CA GLY A 29 -6.88 -20.53 -2.88
C GLY A 29 -5.77 -19.85 -3.64
N GLU A 30 -4.51 -20.08 -3.23
CA GLU A 30 -3.37 -19.32 -3.72
C GLU A 30 -2.94 -19.69 -5.16
N SER A 31 -2.23 -18.75 -5.80
CA SER A 31 -1.02 -19.05 -6.58
C SER A 31 -0.23 -17.77 -6.86
N GLY A 32 0.42 -17.21 -5.83
CA GLY A 32 1.49 -16.22 -6.02
C GLY A 32 2.80 -16.91 -6.44
N PRO A 33 3.83 -16.16 -6.89
CA PRO A 33 5.18 -16.71 -7.06
C PRO A 33 5.83 -17.01 -5.70
N GLU A 34 6.60 -18.09 -5.60
CA GLU A 34 7.40 -18.41 -4.40
C GLU A 34 8.44 -17.30 -4.10
N PRO A 35 8.56 -16.83 -2.85
CA PRO A 35 9.67 -15.99 -2.43
C PRO A 35 11.01 -16.74 -2.49
N ALA A 36 12.00 -16.14 -3.15
CA ALA A 36 13.34 -16.69 -3.21
C ALA A 36 14.13 -16.39 -1.92
N GLY A 37 14.19 -17.37 -1.01
CA GLY A 37 15.06 -17.35 0.17
C GLY A 37 14.32 -17.09 1.48
N THR A 38 14.40 -18.05 2.40
CA THR A 38 13.87 -17.92 3.77
C THR A 38 14.75 -16.95 4.58
N PRO A 39 14.21 -15.82 5.10
CA PRO A 39 14.97 -14.95 5.98
C PRO A 39 15.33 -15.67 7.28
N GLY A 40 16.62 -15.67 7.62
CA GLY A 40 17.11 -16.23 8.87
C GLY A 40 16.75 -15.38 10.10
N HIS A 41 17.09 -15.91 11.28
CA HIS A 41 16.92 -15.25 12.57
C HIS A 41 17.45 -13.80 12.59
N ASN A 42 16.82 -12.95 13.40
CA ASN A 42 17.19 -11.56 13.71
C ASN A 42 16.94 -10.54 12.57
N ALA A 43 15.68 -10.18 12.32
CA ALA A 43 15.36 -8.96 11.55
C ALA A 43 15.54 -7.69 12.42
N GLU A 44 15.22 -6.50 11.89
CA GLU A 44 15.84 -5.24 12.29
C GLU A 44 14.89 -4.15 12.83
N TRP A 45 15.40 -3.33 13.76
CA TRP A 45 14.68 -2.24 14.42
C TRP A 45 15.44 -0.93 14.35
N PHE A 46 14.75 0.18 14.07
CA PHE A 46 15.29 1.52 14.33
C PHE A 46 15.23 1.82 15.82
N VAL A 47 16.36 2.23 16.40
CA VAL A 47 16.43 2.72 17.78
C VAL A 47 16.76 4.22 17.75
N GLU A 48 15.77 5.09 17.99
CA GLU A 48 15.99 6.55 18.09
C GLU A 48 16.55 6.88 19.47
N LEU A 49 17.62 7.68 19.53
CA LEU A 49 18.24 8.12 20.78
C LEU A 49 17.77 9.53 21.16
N ALA A 50 17.82 9.86 22.45
CA ALA A 50 17.16 11.06 22.99
C ALA A 50 17.73 12.42 22.53
N ALA A 51 18.99 12.50 22.07
CA ALA A 51 19.55 13.74 21.54
C ALA A 51 19.10 13.99 20.09
N GLN A 52 18.90 15.26 19.71
CA GLN A 52 18.55 15.63 18.34
C GLN A 52 19.65 15.23 17.34
N PRO A 53 19.29 14.80 16.11
CA PRO A 53 20.24 14.58 15.04
C PRO A 53 20.86 15.89 14.55
N THR A 54 21.97 15.81 13.80
CA THR A 54 22.82 16.99 13.59
C THR A 54 22.20 18.06 12.69
N THR A 55 21.27 17.70 11.80
CA THR A 55 20.43 18.66 11.04
C THR A 55 19.44 19.41 11.93
N SER A 56 18.91 18.75 12.97
CA SER A 56 17.99 19.33 13.97
C SER A 56 18.75 20.08 15.09
N GLY A 57 19.92 20.65 14.78
CA GLY A 57 20.76 21.38 15.73
C GLY A 57 21.60 20.51 16.69
N GLY A 58 21.59 19.19 16.53
CA GLY A 58 22.39 18.27 17.34
C GLY A 58 23.90 18.52 17.22
N SER A 59 24.62 18.65 18.33
CA SER A 59 26.08 18.65 18.29
C SER A 59 26.58 17.26 17.90
N ARG A 60 27.40 17.15 16.85
CA ARG A 60 28.14 15.92 16.48
C ARG A 60 28.83 15.27 17.69
N SER A 61 29.36 16.07 18.61
CA SER A 61 29.99 15.56 19.84
C SER A 61 29.01 14.91 20.82
N THR A 62 27.77 15.44 20.92
CA THR A 62 26.72 14.89 21.78
C THR A 62 26.15 13.61 21.18
N VAL A 63 25.84 13.65 19.88
CA VAL A 63 25.42 12.47 19.10
C VAL A 63 26.43 11.33 19.25
N ALA A 64 27.72 11.58 18.98
CA ALA A 64 28.76 10.56 19.11
C ALA A 64 28.93 10.02 20.54
N ARG A 65 28.81 10.87 21.59
CA ARG A 65 28.86 10.41 22.99
C ARG A 65 27.66 9.52 23.34
N GLN A 66 26.45 9.91 22.94
CA GLN A 66 25.24 9.13 23.20
C GLN A 66 25.26 7.80 22.44
N GLN A 67 25.72 7.81 21.19
CA GLN A 67 25.90 6.60 20.41
C GLN A 67 26.93 5.64 21.04
N SER A 68 28.02 6.15 21.63
CA SER A 68 28.94 5.32 22.42
C SER A 68 28.29 4.76 23.69
N SER A 69 27.55 5.59 24.43
CA SER A 69 26.81 5.18 25.64
C SER A 69 25.82 4.04 25.36
N PHE A 70 25.06 4.16 24.28
CA PHE A 70 24.14 3.13 23.82
C PHE A 70 24.88 1.85 23.42
N ARG A 71 25.92 1.92 22.58
CA ARG A 71 26.68 0.73 22.12
C ARG A 71 27.22 -0.08 23.29
N ASP A 72 27.71 0.56 24.36
CA ASP A 72 28.20 -0.14 25.54
C ASP A 72 27.07 -0.65 26.45
N THR A 73 25.89 0.00 26.43
CA THR A 73 24.73 -0.39 27.24
C THR A 73 23.96 -1.56 26.64
N VAL A 74 23.68 -1.54 25.34
CA VAL A 74 22.98 -2.65 24.66
C VAL A 74 23.76 -3.96 24.78
N ARG A 75 25.09 -3.94 24.60
CA ARG A 75 26.00 -5.08 24.83
C ARG A 75 25.91 -5.72 26.22
N ARG A 76 25.33 -5.04 27.22
CA ARG A 76 25.14 -5.56 28.59
C ARG A 76 23.70 -5.96 28.87
N ALA A 77 22.72 -5.24 28.32
CA ALA A 77 21.29 -5.47 28.56
C ALA A 77 20.66 -6.48 27.59
N VAL A 78 21.17 -6.52 26.37
CA VAL A 78 20.68 -7.29 25.22
C VAL A 78 21.93 -7.84 24.47
N PRO A 79 22.60 -8.86 25.02
CA PRO A 79 23.94 -9.27 24.55
C PRO A 79 23.94 -9.86 23.13
N ASP A 80 22.82 -10.42 22.68
CA ASP A 80 22.67 -11.06 21.38
C ASP A 80 22.22 -10.08 20.27
N ALA A 81 21.94 -8.80 20.60
CA ALA A 81 21.57 -7.80 19.61
C ALA A 81 22.76 -7.32 18.77
N VAL A 82 22.58 -7.35 17.45
CA VAL A 82 23.60 -6.93 16.47
C VAL A 82 23.28 -5.52 15.99
N ILE A 83 24.18 -4.56 16.27
CA ILE A 83 24.02 -3.18 15.83
C ILE A 83 24.52 -3.06 14.39
N GLY A 84 23.62 -2.74 13.46
CA GLY A 84 23.88 -2.52 12.05
C GLY A 84 24.25 -1.06 11.72
N ARG A 85 23.41 -0.42 10.92
CA ARG A 85 23.58 0.93 10.37
C ARG A 85 23.60 1.98 11.50
N THR A 86 24.20 3.13 11.23
CA THR A 86 24.45 4.18 12.23
C THR A 86 24.24 5.55 11.62
N TYR A 87 23.22 6.25 12.07
CA TYR A 87 22.74 7.51 11.50
C TYR A 87 23.13 8.70 12.37
N GLN A 88 23.43 9.85 11.78
CA GLN A 88 23.79 11.06 12.53
C GLN A 88 23.23 12.37 11.96
N SER A 89 22.83 12.39 10.68
CA SER A 89 22.41 13.61 9.99
C SER A 89 20.90 13.85 10.12
N LEU A 90 20.10 12.90 9.66
CA LEU A 90 18.63 12.94 9.61
C LEU A 90 17.99 12.08 10.71
N PHE A 91 18.73 11.12 11.25
CA PHE A 91 18.33 10.34 12.43
C PHE A 91 19.50 10.29 13.42
N ASN A 92 19.23 10.11 14.72
CA ASN A 92 20.26 9.88 15.72
C ASN A 92 20.01 8.51 16.34
N GLY A 93 20.81 7.53 15.96
CA GLY A 93 20.66 6.18 16.46
C GLY A 93 21.12 5.14 15.44
N PHE A 94 20.48 3.99 15.49
CA PHE A 94 20.95 2.78 14.83
C PHE A 94 19.81 2.02 14.16
N SER A 95 20.18 1.16 13.22
CA SER A 95 19.43 -0.08 12.98
C SER A 95 20.04 -1.18 13.87
N VAL A 96 19.20 -2.00 14.49
CA VAL A 96 19.59 -3.02 15.47
C VAL A 96 18.80 -4.29 15.20
N GLN A 97 19.47 -5.38 14.89
CA GLN A 97 18.86 -6.70 14.80
C GLN A 97 18.72 -7.28 16.22
N ALA A 98 17.51 -7.67 16.60
CA ALA A 98 17.19 -8.18 17.93
C ALA A 98 15.90 -9.03 17.91
N ASP A 99 15.78 -9.97 18.85
CA ASP A 99 14.57 -10.77 19.05
C ASP A 99 13.40 -9.95 19.62
N ALA A 100 12.17 -10.34 19.30
CA ALA A 100 10.96 -9.61 19.70
C ALA A 100 10.82 -9.42 21.23
N ALA A 101 11.22 -10.42 22.02
CA ALA A 101 11.22 -10.38 23.49
C ALA A 101 12.18 -9.31 24.07
N ASP A 102 13.14 -8.84 23.27
CA ASP A 102 14.18 -7.90 23.70
C ASP A 102 13.85 -6.45 23.35
N ILE A 103 12.74 -6.21 22.64
CA ILE A 103 12.38 -4.88 22.15
C ILE A 103 11.85 -3.99 23.28
N ALA A 104 11.13 -4.57 24.24
CA ALA A 104 10.85 -3.90 25.52
C ALA A 104 12.16 -3.54 26.25
N ARG A 105 13.12 -4.49 26.31
CA ARG A 105 14.44 -4.27 26.95
C ARG A 105 15.27 -3.19 26.26
N LEU A 106 15.13 -3.01 24.94
CA LEU A 106 15.74 -1.93 24.16
C LEU A 106 15.04 -0.59 24.39
N ALA A 107 13.70 -0.57 24.44
CA ALA A 107 12.91 0.64 24.62
C ALA A 107 13.12 1.27 26.02
N ASP A 108 13.29 0.45 27.06
CA ASP A 108 13.53 0.88 28.44
C ASP A 108 14.98 1.39 28.71
N LEU A 109 15.88 1.40 27.72
CA LEU A 109 17.26 1.85 27.92
C LEU A 109 17.33 3.39 28.10
N PRO A 110 18.07 3.93 29.10
CA PRO A 110 18.01 5.35 29.46
C PRO A 110 18.37 6.40 28.39
N ASP A 111 19.02 6.00 27.30
CA ASP A 111 19.37 6.86 26.16
C ASP A 111 18.40 6.73 24.97
N VAL A 112 17.50 5.75 25.00
CA VAL A 112 16.53 5.46 23.94
C VAL A 112 15.28 6.32 24.10
N ARG A 113 14.73 6.74 22.96
CA ARG A 113 13.58 7.64 22.84
C ARG A 113 12.36 6.93 22.24
N ALA A 114 12.60 6.00 21.31
CA ALA A 114 11.60 5.15 20.69
C ALA A 114 12.31 4.00 19.95
N VAL A 115 11.60 2.89 19.77
CA VAL A 115 12.00 1.78 18.90
C VAL A 115 10.89 1.58 17.85
N TYR A 116 11.27 1.44 16.58
CA TYR A 116 10.34 1.23 15.46
C TYR A 116 10.80 0.03 14.64
N PRO A 117 9.89 -0.82 14.11
CA PRO A 117 10.27 -1.88 13.18
C PRO A 117 10.86 -1.29 11.89
N VAL A 118 11.94 -1.89 11.39
CA VAL A 118 12.38 -1.68 10.00
C VAL A 118 11.44 -2.50 9.12
N PHE A 119 10.60 -1.84 8.32
CA PHE A 119 9.78 -2.55 7.34
C PHE A 119 10.58 -2.87 6.08
N PRO A 120 10.39 -4.08 5.50
CA PRO A 120 10.78 -4.34 4.12
C PRO A 120 9.94 -3.50 3.16
N VAL A 121 10.49 -3.23 1.98
CA VAL A 121 9.86 -2.48 0.90
C VAL A 121 10.13 -3.25 -0.39
N SER A 122 9.11 -3.87 -0.97
CA SER A 122 9.21 -4.61 -2.23
C SER A 122 9.68 -3.70 -3.38
N ALA A 123 10.45 -4.22 -4.33
CA ALA A 123 10.81 -3.46 -5.52
C ALA A 123 9.53 -3.02 -6.27
N PRO A 124 9.38 -1.75 -6.67
CA PRO A 124 8.17 -1.29 -7.33
C PRO A 124 7.93 -2.03 -8.65
N GLU A 125 6.76 -2.67 -8.78
CA GLU A 125 6.42 -3.46 -9.97
C GLU A 125 6.51 -2.61 -11.24
N ALA A 126 7.34 -3.05 -12.20
CA ALA A 126 7.36 -2.56 -13.57
C ALA A 126 6.09 -3.01 -14.33
N ARG A 127 4.92 -2.48 -13.93
CA ARG A 127 3.60 -2.78 -14.49
C ARG A 127 3.53 -2.35 -15.95
N SER A 128 3.93 -3.26 -16.84
CA SER A 128 3.95 -3.11 -18.29
C SER A 128 2.62 -2.57 -18.80
N ALA A 129 2.60 -1.27 -19.08
CA ALA A 129 1.41 -0.56 -19.49
C ALA A 129 1.37 -0.37 -21.01
N THR A 130 0.17 -0.24 -21.58
CA THR A 130 0.06 0.41 -22.89
C THR A 130 0.39 1.90 -22.71
N PRO A 131 1.30 2.49 -23.50
CA PRO A 131 1.55 3.93 -23.45
C PRO A 131 0.26 4.72 -23.65
N SER A 132 0.04 5.79 -22.88
CA SER A 132 -1.08 6.70 -23.15
C SER A 132 -0.88 7.40 -24.50
N ALA A 133 -1.99 7.80 -25.11
CA ALA A 133 -1.98 8.62 -26.33
C ALA A 133 -1.68 10.10 -26.06
N ASP A 134 -1.91 10.57 -24.82
CA ASP A 134 -1.64 11.95 -24.40
C ASP A 134 -0.21 12.07 -23.83
N SER A 135 0.49 13.17 -24.15
CA SER A 135 1.84 13.44 -23.64
C SER A 135 1.79 13.97 -22.19
N PRO A 136 2.51 13.37 -21.22
CA PRO A 136 2.54 13.88 -19.85
C PRO A 136 3.06 15.32 -19.74
N LEU A 137 3.98 15.72 -20.64
CA LEU A 137 4.52 17.09 -20.66
C LEU A 137 3.49 18.11 -21.10
N GLU A 138 2.56 17.74 -21.99
CA GLU A 138 1.46 18.61 -22.42
C GLU A 138 0.35 18.65 -21.35
N VAL A 139 -0.03 17.47 -20.81
CA VAL A 139 -1.05 17.32 -19.76
C VAL A 139 -0.71 18.12 -18.49
N THR A 140 0.57 18.24 -18.14
CA THR A 140 1.06 19.01 -16.98
C THR A 140 1.47 20.45 -17.31
N GLY A 141 1.49 20.85 -18.59
CA GLY A 141 2.05 22.14 -19.02
C GLY A 141 3.58 22.26 -18.92
N ALA A 142 4.31 21.18 -18.59
CA ALA A 142 5.77 21.17 -18.60
C ALA A 142 6.34 21.49 -20.00
N ALA A 143 5.67 21.08 -21.07
CA ALA A 143 6.04 21.44 -22.45
C ALA A 143 5.96 22.96 -22.69
N ALA A 144 4.98 23.65 -22.10
CA ALA A 144 4.86 25.11 -22.16
C ALA A 144 5.93 25.80 -21.29
N ALA A 145 6.22 25.28 -20.09
CA ALA A 145 7.32 25.77 -19.27
C ALA A 145 8.68 25.67 -19.99
N GLN A 146 8.94 24.56 -20.69
CA GLN A 146 10.16 24.39 -21.48
C GLN A 146 10.21 25.30 -22.72
N SER A 147 9.13 25.32 -23.52
CA SER A 147 9.13 26.00 -24.83
C SER A 147 8.90 27.52 -24.76
N THR A 148 8.15 27.99 -23.77
CA THR A 148 7.67 29.38 -23.68
C THR A 148 8.33 30.16 -22.56
N LEU A 149 8.65 29.51 -21.43
CA LEU A 149 9.42 30.15 -20.34
C LEU A 149 10.94 29.88 -20.44
N GLY A 150 11.35 28.95 -21.32
CA GLY A 150 12.75 28.60 -21.57
C GLY A 150 13.40 27.74 -20.47
N LEU A 151 12.59 27.19 -19.55
CA LEU A 151 13.06 26.46 -18.37
C LEU A 151 13.49 25.03 -18.76
N THR A 152 14.58 24.54 -18.16
CA THR A 152 15.19 23.25 -18.47
C THR A 152 15.67 22.46 -17.24
N GLY A 153 15.66 23.07 -16.05
CA GLY A 153 16.25 22.53 -14.82
C GLY A 153 17.76 22.75 -14.73
N ALA A 154 18.33 23.62 -15.58
CA ALA A 154 19.78 23.82 -15.65
C ALA A 154 20.35 24.34 -14.32
N GLY A 155 21.38 23.66 -13.83
CA GLY A 155 22.04 24.01 -12.56
C GLY A 155 21.38 23.47 -11.30
N VAL A 156 20.27 22.73 -11.41
CA VAL A 156 19.61 22.03 -10.29
C VAL A 156 20.02 20.57 -10.27
N LYS A 157 20.28 20.01 -9.09
CA LYS A 157 20.52 18.58 -8.87
C LYS A 157 19.28 17.85 -8.35
N VAL A 158 18.91 16.75 -8.99
CA VAL A 158 17.82 15.87 -8.54
C VAL A 158 18.38 14.49 -8.17
N GLY A 159 18.26 14.12 -6.90
CA GLY A 159 18.57 12.79 -6.41
C GLY A 159 17.43 11.80 -6.67
N ILE A 160 17.75 10.62 -7.17
CA ILE A 160 16.84 9.50 -7.42
C ILE A 160 17.22 8.39 -6.44
N ILE A 161 16.37 8.13 -5.44
CA ILE A 161 16.54 7.02 -4.49
C ILE A 161 15.62 5.88 -4.92
N ASP A 162 16.17 4.87 -5.59
CA ASP A 162 15.42 3.89 -6.38
C ASP A 162 16.29 2.64 -6.71
N THR A 163 15.98 1.86 -7.76
CA THR A 163 16.76 0.67 -8.18
C THR A 163 18.12 0.98 -8.81
N GLY A 164 18.44 2.26 -9.03
CA GLY A 164 19.65 2.75 -9.70
C GLY A 164 19.29 3.72 -10.82
N VAL A 165 20.26 4.04 -11.70
CA VAL A 165 20.00 4.60 -13.02
C VAL A 165 20.99 3.97 -14.00
N ASP A 166 20.52 3.43 -15.13
CA ASP A 166 21.38 2.97 -16.23
C ASP A 166 22.30 4.12 -16.69
N LEU A 167 23.59 3.95 -16.43
CA LEU A 167 24.63 4.95 -16.68
C LEU A 167 25.08 4.97 -18.15
N ASP A 168 24.74 3.94 -18.90
CA ASP A 168 25.09 3.72 -20.31
C ASP A 168 24.00 4.19 -21.27
N HIS A 169 22.79 4.43 -20.78
CA HIS A 169 21.65 4.93 -21.54
C HIS A 169 21.92 6.30 -22.23
N PRO A 170 21.72 6.43 -23.56
CA PRO A 170 22.04 7.66 -24.31
C PRO A 170 21.34 8.94 -23.82
N ASP A 171 20.07 8.86 -23.40
CA ASP A 171 19.32 10.02 -22.87
C ASP A 171 19.88 10.56 -21.53
N PHE A 172 20.78 9.83 -20.88
CA PHE A 172 21.57 10.28 -19.73
C PHE A 172 23.04 10.55 -20.08
N GLY A 173 23.36 10.68 -21.38
CA GLY A 173 24.71 10.95 -21.87
C GLY A 173 25.65 9.73 -21.83
N GLY A 174 25.12 8.53 -21.61
CA GLY A 174 25.84 7.28 -21.75
C GLY A 174 26.16 6.94 -23.20
N ASN A 175 27.07 5.99 -23.41
CA ASN A 175 27.60 5.68 -24.76
C ASN A 175 26.82 4.60 -25.52
N GLY A 176 25.74 4.04 -24.95
CA GLY A 176 24.94 2.99 -25.57
C GLY A 176 25.53 1.57 -25.46
N VAL A 177 26.56 1.36 -24.64
CA VAL A 177 27.24 0.07 -24.45
C VAL A 177 27.26 -0.28 -22.95
N PRO A 178 26.57 -1.36 -22.50
CA PRO A 178 26.54 -1.74 -21.08
C PRO A 178 27.93 -1.89 -20.44
N GLY A 179 28.12 -1.26 -19.29
CA GLY A 179 29.40 -1.17 -18.58
C GLY A 179 30.43 -0.22 -19.23
N GLY A 180 30.06 0.52 -20.27
CA GLY A 180 30.97 1.29 -21.11
C GLY A 180 31.21 2.74 -20.66
N THR A 181 30.34 3.30 -19.82
CA THR A 181 30.32 4.70 -19.42
C THR A 181 30.93 4.90 -18.05
N ALA A 182 31.88 5.83 -17.96
CA ALA A 182 32.55 6.17 -16.72
C ALA A 182 31.61 6.90 -15.75
N PHE A 183 31.64 6.49 -14.49
CA PHE A 183 30.94 7.13 -13.38
C PHE A 183 31.94 7.89 -12.47
N PRO A 184 31.63 9.11 -11.99
CA PRO A 184 30.47 9.94 -12.34
C PRO A 184 30.54 10.50 -13.77
N SER A 185 29.37 10.75 -14.38
CA SER A 185 29.25 11.40 -15.69
C SER A 185 28.84 12.88 -15.55
N ALA A 186 28.83 13.64 -16.65
CA ALA A 186 28.37 15.02 -16.64
C ALA A 186 26.86 15.18 -16.35
N LYS A 187 26.10 14.09 -16.49
CA LYS A 187 24.63 14.06 -16.35
C LYS A 187 24.20 13.30 -15.10
N VAL A 188 24.82 12.17 -14.79
CA VAL A 188 24.67 11.44 -13.52
C VAL A 188 25.97 11.62 -12.72
N ALA A 189 26.04 12.73 -11.98
CA ALA A 189 27.29 13.25 -11.41
C ALA A 189 27.53 12.83 -9.95
N HIS A 190 26.52 12.24 -9.31
CA HIS A 190 26.51 11.84 -7.91
C HIS A 190 25.84 10.48 -7.76
N GLY A 191 26.05 9.80 -6.62
CA GLY A 191 25.42 8.50 -6.39
C GLY A 191 26.22 7.48 -5.60
N TYR A 192 25.57 6.35 -5.32
CA TYR A 192 26.12 5.20 -4.59
C TYR A 192 25.20 3.98 -4.69
N ASP A 193 25.76 2.77 -4.68
CA ASP A 193 25.00 1.53 -4.48
C ASP A 193 25.13 1.09 -3.01
N PHE A 194 24.00 0.95 -2.34
CA PHE A 194 23.93 0.56 -0.93
C PHE A 194 23.80 -0.96 -0.72
N VAL A 195 23.65 -1.74 -1.79
CA VAL A 195 23.10 -3.11 -1.73
C VAL A 195 23.70 -4.11 -2.72
N GLY A 196 24.04 -3.72 -3.95
CA GLY A 196 24.53 -4.63 -4.99
C GLY A 196 23.48 -5.60 -5.54
N ASP A 197 23.87 -6.37 -6.57
CA ASP A 197 22.95 -7.12 -7.44
C ASP A 197 22.15 -8.23 -6.76
N ASP A 198 22.81 -9.05 -5.91
CA ASP A 198 22.21 -10.23 -5.27
C ASP A 198 21.27 -9.90 -4.09
N TYR A 199 21.16 -8.63 -3.69
CA TYR A 199 20.42 -8.24 -2.50
C TYR A 199 18.93 -8.61 -2.57
N GLY A 200 18.34 -8.91 -1.40
CA GLY A 200 17.05 -9.58 -1.30
C GLY A 200 17.14 -11.11 -1.37
N SER A 201 18.15 -11.66 -2.06
CA SER A 201 18.47 -13.11 -2.05
C SER A 201 19.78 -13.43 -1.31
N GLY A 202 20.66 -12.43 -1.17
CA GLY A 202 21.94 -12.50 -0.46
C GLY A 202 22.23 -11.25 0.37
N ALA A 203 23.42 -11.23 0.99
CA ALA A 203 23.88 -10.09 1.79
C ALA A 203 24.23 -8.87 0.90
N ALA A 204 24.03 -7.67 1.44
CA ALA A 204 24.36 -6.42 0.75
C ALA A 204 25.87 -6.34 0.39
N MET A 205 26.16 -5.93 -0.84
CA MET A 205 27.51 -5.66 -1.37
C MET A 205 27.59 -4.23 -1.91
N PRO A 206 27.74 -3.21 -1.05
CA PRO A 206 27.70 -1.80 -1.46
C PRO A 206 28.93 -1.38 -2.29
N ASP A 207 28.72 -0.62 -3.36
CA ASP A 207 29.80 -0.10 -4.21
C ASP A 207 29.51 1.32 -4.78
N ALA A 208 30.47 1.85 -5.55
CA ALA A 208 30.43 3.23 -6.04
C ALA A 208 29.58 3.44 -7.31
N ARG A 209 29.15 2.39 -8.04
CA ARG A 209 28.48 2.50 -9.35
C ARG A 209 26.98 2.12 -9.25
N PRO A 210 26.05 3.10 -9.11
CA PRO A 210 24.61 2.87 -8.92
C PRO A 210 23.86 2.52 -10.22
N ASP A 211 24.37 1.57 -10.98
CA ASP A 211 23.79 1.15 -12.28
C ASP A 211 22.51 0.33 -12.07
N ASP A 212 21.57 0.39 -13.01
CA ASP A 212 20.23 -0.18 -12.84
C ASP A 212 19.99 -1.44 -13.68
N CYS A 213 19.95 -2.59 -13.02
CA CYS A 213 19.59 -3.88 -13.63
C CYS A 213 18.08 -4.21 -13.54
N ALA A 214 17.30 -3.49 -12.73
CA ALA A 214 15.87 -3.77 -12.52
C ALA A 214 14.95 -2.85 -13.35
N GLY A 215 15.41 -1.63 -13.64
CA GLY A 215 14.86 -0.72 -14.64
C GLY A 215 13.81 0.28 -14.17
N HIS A 216 13.37 0.20 -12.91
CA HIS A 216 12.40 1.14 -12.36
C HIS A 216 13.03 2.51 -12.12
N GLY A 217 14.22 2.58 -11.49
CA GLY A 217 14.95 3.82 -11.23
C GLY A 217 15.38 4.55 -12.51
N THR A 218 15.74 3.80 -13.55
CA THR A 218 15.98 4.32 -14.91
C THR A 218 14.74 4.98 -15.50
N HIS A 219 13.55 4.40 -15.31
CA HIS A 219 12.27 4.96 -15.77
C HIS A 219 11.87 6.22 -14.99
N VAL A 220 12.10 6.21 -13.68
CA VAL A 220 11.90 7.36 -12.78
C VAL A 220 12.84 8.52 -13.17
N ALA A 221 14.13 8.25 -13.36
CA ALA A 221 15.12 9.24 -13.81
C ALA A 221 14.80 9.81 -15.20
N GLY A 222 14.20 9.01 -16.09
CA GLY A 222 13.80 9.45 -17.43
C GLY A 222 12.70 10.52 -17.38
N ILE A 223 11.67 10.29 -16.56
CA ILE A 223 10.58 11.23 -16.33
C ILE A 223 11.12 12.55 -15.75
N VAL A 224 12.09 12.50 -14.83
CA VAL A 224 12.72 13.73 -14.32
C VAL A 224 13.51 14.42 -15.44
N ALA A 225 14.46 13.74 -16.09
CA ALA A 225 15.57 14.43 -16.75
C ALA A 225 16.14 13.78 -18.02
N ALA A 226 15.46 12.84 -18.70
CA ALA A 226 15.90 12.39 -20.03
C ALA A 226 16.00 13.57 -21.03
N ASP A 227 16.95 13.51 -21.95
CA ASP A 227 17.16 14.53 -22.98
C ASP A 227 17.64 13.91 -24.32
N GLY A 228 16.90 12.91 -24.81
CA GLY A 228 17.23 12.17 -26.03
C GLY A 228 16.01 11.65 -26.78
N GLY A 229 15.85 10.33 -26.88
CA GLY A 229 14.71 9.70 -27.55
C GLY A 229 13.38 9.83 -26.79
N VAL A 230 13.44 9.97 -25.46
CA VAL A 230 12.37 10.59 -24.65
C VAL A 230 12.91 11.84 -23.97
N LYS A 231 12.00 12.63 -23.39
CA LYS A 231 12.35 13.89 -22.73
C LYS A 231 11.66 14.02 -21.39
N GLY A 232 12.44 14.26 -20.34
CA GLY A 232 11.95 14.51 -19.00
C GLY A 232 11.39 15.93 -18.82
N VAL A 233 10.84 16.19 -17.64
CA VAL A 233 10.34 17.52 -17.26
C VAL A 233 11.48 18.54 -17.12
N ALA A 234 12.63 18.12 -16.59
CA ALA A 234 13.83 18.93 -16.34
C ALA A 234 15.07 18.36 -17.08
N PRO A 235 15.10 18.42 -18.43
CA PRO A 235 16.10 17.76 -19.28
C PRO A 235 17.56 18.16 -18.99
N LYS A 236 17.81 19.36 -18.44
CA LYS A 236 19.15 19.88 -18.12
C LYS A 236 19.50 19.86 -16.63
N ALA A 237 18.64 19.28 -15.79
CA ALA A 237 19.01 18.96 -14.41
C ALA A 237 20.11 17.88 -14.37
N THR A 238 20.99 17.98 -13.38
CA THR A 238 21.99 16.96 -13.05
C THR A 238 21.34 15.92 -12.12
N LEU A 239 21.62 14.64 -12.35
CA LEU A 239 21.12 13.53 -11.55
C LEU A 239 22.14 13.07 -10.51
N GLY A 240 21.63 12.62 -9.36
CA GLY A 240 22.34 11.74 -8.43
C GLY A 240 21.59 10.41 -8.32
N ALA A 241 22.26 9.27 -8.50
CA ALA A 241 21.63 7.95 -8.50
C ALA A 241 21.97 7.17 -7.22
N TYR A 242 20.98 6.87 -6.40
CA TYR A 242 21.16 6.19 -5.11
C TYR A 242 20.43 4.86 -5.16
N ARG A 243 21.17 3.79 -5.48
CA ARG A 243 20.62 2.44 -5.65
C ARG A 243 20.38 1.78 -4.30
N VAL A 244 19.13 1.48 -4.01
CA VAL A 244 18.70 0.84 -2.75
C VAL A 244 18.09 -0.56 -2.94
N PHE A 245 17.86 -1.02 -4.16
CA PHE A 245 17.36 -2.37 -4.47
C PHE A 245 18.39 -3.21 -5.23
N GLY A 246 18.40 -4.52 -4.99
CA GLY A 246 19.10 -5.48 -5.85
C GLY A 246 18.41 -5.65 -7.21
N CYS A 247 18.90 -6.56 -8.04
CA CYS A 247 18.28 -6.84 -9.34
C CYS A 247 16.94 -7.59 -9.24
N THR A 248 16.66 -8.18 -8.07
CA THR A 248 15.40 -8.86 -7.74
C THR A 248 15.04 -8.60 -6.26
N GLY A 249 13.86 -9.05 -5.81
CA GLY A 249 13.47 -8.95 -4.41
C GLY A 249 13.03 -7.55 -3.99
N GLY A 250 13.64 -7.00 -2.94
CA GLY A 250 13.22 -5.75 -2.31
C GLY A 250 14.37 -5.03 -1.61
N THR A 251 14.00 -4.02 -0.83
CA THR A 251 14.89 -3.29 0.08
C THR A 251 14.26 -3.20 1.46
N ASP A 252 14.85 -2.42 2.35
CA ASP A 252 14.29 -2.08 3.65
C ASP A 252 14.34 -0.57 3.91
N THR A 253 13.55 -0.14 4.90
CA THR A 253 13.47 1.27 5.30
C THR A 253 14.78 1.83 5.88
N ALA A 254 15.70 0.98 6.36
CA ALA A 254 16.99 1.36 6.94
C ALA A 254 18.05 1.68 5.85
N VAL A 255 18.04 0.94 4.72
CA VAL A 255 18.77 1.28 3.49
C VAL A 255 18.28 2.63 2.94
N ILE A 256 16.97 2.83 2.86
CA ILE A 256 16.36 4.08 2.38
C ILE A 256 16.79 5.28 3.23
N LEU A 257 16.98 5.10 4.54
CA LEU A 257 17.47 6.15 5.45
C LEU A 257 18.94 6.52 5.20
N ASP A 258 19.82 5.53 4.97
CA ASP A 258 21.23 5.77 4.59
C ASP A 258 21.32 6.53 3.25
N ALA A 259 20.48 6.17 2.28
CA ALA A 259 20.42 6.86 0.99
C ALA A 259 19.99 8.33 1.12
N MET A 260 19.08 8.66 2.04
CA MET A 260 18.71 10.04 2.33
C MET A 260 19.85 10.84 3.00
N GLU A 261 20.59 10.26 3.97
CA GLU A 261 21.77 10.95 4.54
C GLU A 261 22.87 11.17 3.49
N ARG A 262 23.02 10.24 2.52
CA ARG A 262 23.99 10.39 1.42
C ARG A 262 23.55 11.40 0.36
N ALA A 263 22.29 11.43 -0.05
CA ALA A 263 21.76 12.43 -0.98
C ALA A 263 21.90 13.85 -0.41
N GLN A 264 21.79 14.00 0.91
CA GLN A 264 22.12 15.24 1.61
C GLN A 264 23.62 15.56 1.54
N ALA A 265 24.49 14.59 1.80
CA ALA A 265 25.95 14.78 1.81
C ALA A 265 26.53 15.13 0.42
N ASP A 266 25.97 14.56 -0.65
CA ASP A 266 26.29 14.90 -2.04
C ASP A 266 25.68 16.26 -2.47
N GLY A 267 24.84 16.85 -1.64
CA GLY A 267 24.22 18.16 -1.82
C GLY A 267 23.27 18.17 -3.02
N MET A 268 22.23 17.34 -2.99
CA MET A 268 21.10 17.41 -3.93
C MET A 268 20.19 18.60 -3.59
N ASP A 269 19.58 19.23 -4.59
CA ASP A 269 18.61 20.32 -4.39
C ASP A 269 17.18 19.77 -4.24
N VAL A 270 16.88 18.69 -4.95
CA VAL A 270 15.61 17.94 -4.93
C VAL A 270 15.92 16.47 -4.72
N VAL A 271 15.09 15.73 -3.97
CA VAL A 271 15.19 14.27 -3.84
C VAL A 271 13.85 13.62 -4.15
N ASN A 272 13.83 12.70 -5.12
CA ASN A 272 12.68 11.89 -5.47
C ASN A 272 12.78 10.49 -4.84
N LEU A 273 11.75 10.12 -4.07
CA LEU A 273 11.56 8.79 -3.49
C LEU A 273 10.32 8.15 -4.11
N SER A 274 10.53 7.33 -5.15
CA SER A 274 9.45 6.62 -5.87
C SER A 274 9.09 5.28 -5.22
N LEU A 275 9.23 5.22 -3.90
CA LEU A 275 9.16 4.04 -3.02
C LEU A 275 8.56 4.43 -1.66
N GLY A 276 8.24 3.43 -0.82
CA GLY A 276 7.85 3.66 0.58
C GLY A 276 7.29 2.42 1.27
N ALA A 277 7.20 2.47 2.59
CA ALA A 277 6.51 1.45 3.40
C ALA A 277 5.03 1.83 3.54
N SER A 278 4.16 1.16 2.80
CA SER A 278 2.70 1.40 2.80
C SER A 278 2.08 1.26 4.19
N PHE A 279 0.96 1.96 4.41
CA PHE A 279 0.22 2.06 5.68
C PHE A 279 0.99 2.68 6.86
N GLN A 280 2.29 2.97 6.75
CA GLN A 280 3.05 3.75 7.73
C GLN A 280 2.68 5.23 7.64
N ALA A 281 1.46 5.53 8.09
CA ALA A 281 0.78 6.81 7.95
C ALA A 281 1.27 7.90 8.91
N TRP A 282 2.24 7.61 9.79
CA TRP A 282 2.74 8.53 10.81
C TRP A 282 3.97 9.33 10.33
N ALA A 283 3.87 10.67 10.33
CA ALA A 283 4.97 11.58 10.01
C ALA A 283 6.24 11.37 10.87
N GLN A 284 6.10 10.76 12.06
CA GLN A 284 7.19 10.49 12.99
C GLN A 284 7.85 9.10 12.79
N TYR A 285 7.39 8.28 11.84
CA TYR A 285 8.11 7.06 11.45
C TYR A 285 9.49 7.42 10.88
N PRO A 286 10.59 6.68 11.16
CA PRO A 286 11.95 7.15 10.92
C PRO A 286 12.26 7.68 9.51
N THR A 287 11.75 7.06 8.44
CA THR A 287 11.96 7.57 7.07
C THR A 287 11.18 8.85 6.76
N ALA A 288 9.97 9.03 7.30
CA ALA A 288 9.20 10.27 7.17
C ALA A 288 9.83 11.40 7.99
N ALA A 289 10.21 11.14 9.24
CA ALA A 289 10.87 12.10 10.11
C ALA A 289 12.25 12.52 9.58
N ALA A 290 12.97 11.61 8.91
CA ALA A 290 14.21 11.91 8.21
C ALA A 290 13.98 12.76 6.95
N ALA A 291 12.94 12.47 6.17
CA ALA A 291 12.58 13.25 5.00
C ALA A 291 12.15 14.69 5.35
N ASP A 292 11.43 14.90 6.46
CA ASP A 292 11.14 16.24 6.99
C ASP A 292 12.42 16.99 7.43
N ARG A 293 13.37 16.30 8.07
CA ARG A 293 14.68 16.88 8.43
C ARG A 293 15.55 17.17 7.20
N LEU A 294 15.38 16.41 6.11
CA LEU A 294 16.02 16.65 4.82
C LEU A 294 15.44 17.90 4.15
N ALA A 295 14.12 18.05 4.16
CA ALA A 295 13.42 19.27 3.74
C ALA A 295 13.84 20.50 4.56
N ALA A 296 13.93 20.38 5.89
CA ALA A 296 14.41 21.44 6.78
C ALA A 296 15.88 21.83 6.54
N SER A 297 16.68 20.96 5.92
CA SER A 297 18.06 21.26 5.52
C SER A 297 18.19 21.99 4.17
N GLY A 298 17.08 22.21 3.46
CA GLY A 298 17.01 22.93 2.18
C GLY A 298 16.75 22.07 0.94
N VAL A 299 16.70 20.74 1.09
CA VAL A 299 16.53 19.79 -0.02
C VAL A 299 15.06 19.48 -0.23
N ILE A 300 14.46 19.83 -1.38
CA ILE A 300 13.03 19.63 -1.59
C ILE A 300 12.73 18.14 -1.82
N VAL A 301 12.11 17.48 -0.85
CA VAL A 301 11.78 16.05 -0.94
C VAL A 301 10.41 15.85 -1.60
N VAL A 302 10.36 14.96 -2.59
CA VAL A 302 9.16 14.57 -3.33
C VAL A 302 9.02 13.05 -3.25
N ALA A 303 7.84 12.56 -2.87
CA ALA A 303 7.63 11.14 -2.62
C ALA A 303 6.30 10.61 -3.18
N ALA A 304 6.34 9.37 -3.65
CA ALA A 304 5.17 8.63 -4.11
C ALA A 304 4.25 8.23 -2.94
N MET A 305 2.93 8.43 -3.08
CA MET A 305 1.97 8.09 -2.01
C MET A 305 1.81 6.58 -1.72
N GLY A 306 2.07 5.71 -2.69
CA GLY A 306 1.79 4.27 -2.64
C GLY A 306 0.73 3.85 -3.66
N ASN A 307 0.59 2.53 -3.89
CA ASN A 307 -0.25 1.95 -4.95
C ASN A 307 -1.40 1.08 -4.41
N ASP A 308 -1.76 1.28 -3.14
CA ASP A 308 -2.67 0.45 -2.34
C ASP A 308 -4.12 0.98 -2.31
N GLY A 309 -4.38 2.11 -2.98
CA GLY A 309 -5.66 2.84 -2.95
C GLY A 309 -6.86 2.17 -3.61
N ALA A 310 -6.70 0.94 -4.11
CA ALA A 310 -7.69 0.21 -4.90
C ALA A 310 -9.02 -0.02 -4.15
N ASN A 311 -8.95 -0.26 -2.84
CA ASN A 311 -10.11 -0.33 -1.94
C ASN A 311 -9.84 0.30 -0.56
N LEU A 312 -8.64 0.84 -0.30
CA LEU A 312 -8.13 1.11 1.04
C LEU A 312 -7.98 2.62 1.32
N GLY A 313 -8.68 3.14 2.35
CA GLY A 313 -8.50 4.50 2.88
C GLY A 313 -7.33 4.60 3.88
N GLN A 314 -6.72 5.78 4.03
CA GLN A 314 -5.48 5.97 4.81
C GLN A 314 -4.36 4.98 4.44
N SER A 315 -4.25 4.65 3.15
CA SER A 315 -3.31 3.67 2.58
C SER A 315 -1.91 4.23 2.28
N LEU A 316 -1.66 5.50 2.59
CA LEU A 316 -0.36 6.16 2.40
C LEU A 316 0.77 5.55 3.26
N GLY A 317 2.00 5.69 2.76
CA GLY A 317 3.21 5.20 3.43
C GLY A 317 4.22 6.29 3.81
N ALA A 318 5.24 5.87 4.56
CA ALA A 318 6.45 6.65 4.79
C ALA A 318 7.48 6.36 3.68
N PRO A 319 8.18 7.38 3.12
CA PRO A 319 8.38 8.72 3.67
C PRO A 319 7.31 9.78 3.30
N ALA A 320 6.37 9.49 2.37
CA ALA A 320 5.44 10.50 1.84
C ALA A 320 4.52 11.17 2.88
N THR A 321 4.26 10.51 4.01
CA THR A 321 3.51 11.10 5.14
C THR A 321 4.27 12.19 5.93
N GLY A 322 5.57 12.43 5.66
CA GLY A 322 6.31 13.56 6.25
C GLY A 322 5.67 14.91 5.89
N ARG A 323 5.63 15.86 6.84
CA ARG A 323 4.90 17.13 6.71
C ARG A 323 5.45 18.06 5.63
N ASP A 324 6.78 18.16 5.55
CA ASP A 324 7.50 19.04 4.61
C ASP A 324 7.87 18.30 3.30
N VAL A 325 7.55 17.01 3.20
CA VAL A 325 7.63 16.20 1.98
C VAL A 325 6.45 16.49 1.05
N ILE A 326 6.72 16.70 -0.24
CA ILE A 326 5.67 16.84 -1.26
C ILE A 326 5.17 15.45 -1.66
N ALA A 327 3.99 15.06 -1.16
CA ALA A 327 3.41 13.74 -1.40
C ALA A 327 2.56 13.70 -2.68
N VAL A 328 2.84 12.74 -3.56
CA VAL A 328 2.32 12.74 -4.94
C VAL A 328 1.36 11.57 -5.22
N ALA A 329 0.14 11.90 -5.63
CA ALA A 329 -0.85 10.95 -6.15
C ALA A 329 -0.68 10.70 -7.65
N ALA A 330 -1.03 9.48 -8.09
CA ALA A 330 -1.06 9.11 -9.49
C ALA A 330 -2.38 9.53 -10.14
N PHE A 331 -2.30 10.16 -11.30
CA PHE A 331 -3.43 10.50 -12.16
C PHE A 331 -3.39 9.69 -13.46
N GLU A 332 -4.56 9.49 -14.07
CA GLU A 332 -4.66 9.11 -15.49
C GLU A 332 -3.89 10.14 -16.33
N ASN A 333 -3.03 9.67 -17.24
CA ASN A 333 -2.32 10.54 -18.17
C ASN A 333 -3.26 11.00 -19.29
N SER A 334 -4.10 12.00 -18.99
CA SER A 334 -4.98 12.65 -19.95
C SER A 334 -5.39 14.06 -19.51
N ILE A 335 -5.81 14.89 -20.47
CA ILE A 335 -6.25 16.28 -20.27
C ILE A 335 -7.52 16.43 -19.40
N THR A 336 -8.22 15.34 -19.10
CA THR A 336 -9.34 15.33 -18.14
C THR A 336 -8.85 14.73 -16.81
N PRO A 337 -8.53 15.55 -15.79
CA PRO A 337 -7.89 15.08 -14.57
C PRO A 337 -8.75 14.08 -13.80
N ARG A 338 -8.17 12.92 -13.52
CA ARG A 338 -8.75 11.80 -12.77
C ARG A 338 -7.64 11.14 -11.94
N ALA A 339 -7.81 11.03 -10.63
CA ALA A 339 -6.87 10.25 -9.82
C ALA A 339 -7.00 8.75 -10.15
N ALA A 340 -5.88 8.08 -10.37
CA ALA A 340 -5.82 6.67 -10.75
C ALA A 340 -6.38 5.78 -9.63
N TRP A 341 -6.99 4.64 -10.01
CA TRP A 341 -7.69 3.76 -9.08
C TRP A 341 -6.78 3.15 -8.00
N PHE A 342 -5.50 2.93 -8.31
CA PHE A 342 -4.52 2.38 -7.38
C PHE A 342 -3.87 3.42 -6.47
N SER A 343 -3.99 4.73 -6.74
CA SER A 343 -3.23 5.76 -5.99
C SER A 343 -3.62 5.74 -4.51
N SER A 344 -2.67 5.50 -3.61
CA SER A 344 -2.91 5.48 -2.17
C SER A 344 -3.48 6.80 -1.65
N TRP A 345 -4.26 6.69 -0.57
CA TRP A 345 -5.09 7.73 0.00
C TRP A 345 -4.54 8.19 1.35
N GLY A 346 -4.72 9.48 1.66
CA GLY A 346 -4.69 9.95 3.04
C GLY A 346 -6.01 9.73 3.77
N LEU A 347 -6.30 10.47 4.86
CA LEU A 347 -5.40 11.43 5.52
C LEU A 347 -4.21 10.71 6.19
N ALA A 348 -3.19 11.47 6.61
CA ALA A 348 -2.16 10.96 7.51
C ALA A 348 -2.76 10.48 8.84
N ALA A 349 -1.98 9.77 9.66
CA ALA A 349 -2.42 9.21 10.93
C ALA A 349 -2.89 10.25 11.96
N ASP A 350 -2.51 11.51 11.78
CA ASP A 350 -2.86 12.67 12.61
C ASP A 350 -3.81 13.66 11.88
N LEU A 351 -4.50 13.17 10.85
CA LEU A 351 -5.39 13.93 9.97
C LEU A 351 -4.71 15.05 9.15
N GLU A 352 -3.38 15.00 8.95
CA GLU A 352 -2.75 15.85 7.94
C GLU A 352 -3.24 15.51 6.52
N LEU A 353 -3.59 16.54 5.73
CA LEU A 353 -4.01 16.39 4.35
C LEU A 353 -2.83 15.97 3.47
N LYS A 354 -2.89 14.69 3.08
CA LYS A 354 -2.11 14.00 2.06
C LYS A 354 -3.10 13.31 1.09
N PRO A 355 -2.81 13.16 -0.22
CA PRO A 355 -1.66 13.69 -0.95
C PRO A 355 -1.61 15.22 -0.93
N ASP A 356 -0.46 15.78 -1.30
CA ASP A 356 -0.31 17.21 -1.51
C ASP A 356 -0.71 17.62 -2.93
N ILE A 357 -0.33 16.83 -3.93
CA ILE A 357 -0.46 17.14 -5.36
C ILE A 357 -0.67 15.84 -6.16
N GLY A 358 -1.25 15.92 -7.35
CA GLY A 358 -1.38 14.81 -8.30
C GLY A 358 -0.57 15.03 -9.58
N ALA A 359 -0.03 13.96 -10.17
CA ALA A 359 0.67 14.02 -11.45
C ALA A 359 0.43 12.74 -12.29
N PRO A 360 0.68 12.75 -13.62
CA PRO A 360 0.46 11.58 -14.47
C PRO A 360 1.26 10.37 -13.99
N GLY A 361 0.57 9.27 -13.69
CA GLY A 361 1.16 8.04 -13.16
C GLY A 361 0.63 6.76 -13.78
N LEU A 362 -0.17 6.84 -14.86
CA LEU A 362 -0.75 5.69 -15.55
C LEU A 362 -0.40 5.74 -17.04
N GLY A 363 0.22 4.67 -17.55
CA GLY A 363 0.63 4.55 -18.96
C GLY A 363 1.74 5.53 -19.35
N ILE A 364 2.70 5.78 -18.44
CA ILE A 364 3.80 6.73 -18.64
C ILE A 364 4.95 6.04 -19.37
N TYR A 365 5.32 6.56 -20.53
CA TYR A 365 6.43 6.06 -21.35
C TYR A 365 7.73 6.80 -21.00
N SER A 366 8.80 6.06 -20.74
CA SER A 366 10.12 6.62 -20.41
C SER A 366 11.25 5.63 -20.68
N THR A 367 12.49 5.99 -20.33
CA THR A 367 13.69 5.17 -20.43
C THR A 367 13.58 3.87 -19.62
N VAL A 368 14.24 2.80 -20.08
CA VAL A 368 14.50 1.55 -19.35
C VAL A 368 15.91 1.06 -19.69
N PRO A 369 16.52 0.15 -18.91
CA PRO A 369 17.90 -0.25 -19.13
C PRO A 369 18.18 -0.85 -20.51
N LEU A 370 19.39 -0.63 -21.00
CA LEU A 370 19.87 -1.16 -22.27
C LEU A 370 19.96 -2.70 -22.25
N GLY A 371 19.39 -3.33 -23.27
CA GLY A 371 19.44 -4.78 -23.49
C GLY A 371 18.93 -5.14 -24.89
N ASP A 372 18.51 -6.39 -25.09
CA ASP A 372 18.01 -6.89 -26.39
C ASP A 372 16.65 -6.26 -26.85
N GLY A 373 16.08 -5.35 -26.05
CA GLY A 373 14.76 -4.77 -26.24
C GLY A 373 14.76 -3.31 -26.71
N SER A 374 13.61 -2.65 -26.52
CA SER A 374 13.49 -1.20 -26.64
C SER A 374 14.12 -0.54 -25.39
N PRO A 375 14.98 0.48 -25.54
CA PRO A 375 15.50 1.26 -24.41
C PRO A 375 14.44 2.21 -23.79
N TYR A 376 13.19 2.13 -24.25
CA TYR A 376 12.03 2.83 -23.70
C TYR A 376 10.86 1.86 -23.46
N GLY A 377 10.20 2.01 -22.32
CA GLY A 377 9.05 1.21 -21.89
C GLY A 377 7.98 2.06 -21.21
N ALA A 378 6.82 1.45 -20.89
CA ALA A 378 5.75 2.14 -20.17
C ALA A 378 5.37 1.44 -18.86
N MET A 379 5.28 2.22 -17.78
CA MET A 379 4.96 1.77 -16.43
C MET A 379 3.75 2.54 -15.86
N SER A 380 3.22 2.07 -14.72
CA SER A 380 2.14 2.74 -13.99
C SER A 380 2.29 2.60 -12.47
N GLY A 381 2.24 3.72 -11.76
CA GLY A 381 2.34 3.82 -10.30
C GLY A 381 2.43 5.28 -9.84
N THR A 382 2.24 5.54 -8.54
CA THR A 382 2.63 6.83 -7.92
C THR A 382 4.13 7.10 -8.10
N SER A 383 4.91 6.05 -8.27
CA SER A 383 6.33 6.05 -8.62
C SER A 383 6.65 6.73 -9.96
N MET A 384 5.71 6.80 -10.91
CA MET A 384 5.84 7.59 -12.14
C MET A 384 5.26 9.01 -11.99
N ALA A 385 4.35 9.23 -11.04
CA ALA A 385 3.80 10.56 -10.75
C ALA A 385 4.81 11.44 -10.00
N SER A 386 5.49 10.89 -8.99
CA SER A 386 6.52 11.57 -8.19
C SER A 386 7.60 12.29 -9.03
N PRO A 387 8.27 11.65 -10.01
CA PRO A 387 9.32 12.29 -10.79
C PRO A 387 8.83 13.44 -11.69
N HIS A 388 7.56 13.45 -12.11
CA HIS A 388 7.00 14.63 -12.79
C HIS A 388 7.00 15.86 -11.87
N VAL A 389 6.69 15.67 -10.59
CA VAL A 389 6.72 16.74 -9.58
C VAL A 389 8.16 17.11 -9.22
N ALA A 390 9.07 16.15 -9.08
CA ALA A 390 10.49 16.44 -8.83
C ALA A 390 11.14 17.25 -9.97
N GLY A 391 10.88 16.88 -11.23
CA GLY A 391 11.29 17.67 -12.39
C GLY A 391 10.61 19.03 -12.46
N ALA A 392 9.33 19.13 -12.10
CA ALA A 392 8.63 20.42 -12.03
C ALA A 392 9.25 21.34 -10.96
N VAL A 393 9.61 20.81 -9.79
CA VAL A 393 10.33 21.56 -8.75
C VAL A 393 11.66 22.09 -9.29
N ALA A 394 12.43 21.30 -10.04
CA ALA A 394 13.67 21.78 -10.66
C ALA A 394 13.44 22.95 -11.64
N LEU A 395 12.38 22.91 -12.45
CA LEU A 395 11.99 24.07 -13.28
C LEU A 395 11.55 25.28 -12.43
N LEU A 396 10.88 25.07 -11.30
CA LEU A 396 10.52 26.15 -10.37
C LEU A 396 11.75 26.77 -9.69
N MET A 397 12.79 25.99 -9.38
CA MET A 397 14.03 26.50 -8.76
C MET A 397 14.87 27.33 -9.75
N GLU A 398 14.90 26.95 -11.02
CA GLU A 398 15.50 27.75 -12.10
C GLU A 398 14.73 29.07 -12.32
N ALA A 399 13.39 29.01 -12.31
CA ALA A 399 12.53 30.20 -12.44
C ALA A 399 12.55 31.13 -11.21
N HIS A 400 12.78 30.58 -10.01
CA HIS A 400 12.76 31.30 -8.73
C HIS A 400 13.99 30.93 -7.88
N PRO A 401 15.18 31.49 -8.16
CA PRO A 401 16.39 31.16 -7.40
C PRO A 401 16.23 31.39 -5.89
N GLY A 402 16.54 30.37 -5.09
CA GLY A 402 16.33 30.37 -3.64
C GLY A 402 14.93 29.95 -3.17
N LEU A 403 14.13 29.33 -4.04
CA LEU A 403 12.83 28.74 -3.71
C LEU A 403 12.92 27.74 -2.55
N THR A 404 12.11 27.91 -1.51
CA THR A 404 12.00 26.93 -0.42
C THR A 404 10.97 25.84 -0.71
N ALA A 405 11.05 24.69 -0.03
CA ALA A 405 10.08 23.60 -0.14
C ALA A 405 8.63 24.08 0.02
N THR A 406 8.35 24.89 1.06
CA THR A 406 7.02 25.48 1.30
C THR A 406 6.56 26.39 0.15
N GLN A 407 7.46 27.16 -0.47
CA GLN A 407 7.13 28.01 -1.61
C GLN A 407 6.89 27.20 -2.89
N ALA A 408 7.68 26.15 -3.13
CA ALA A 408 7.46 25.22 -4.22
C ALA A 408 6.09 24.54 -4.09
N LEU A 409 5.82 23.94 -2.93
CA LEU A 409 4.52 23.33 -2.59
C LEU A 409 3.36 24.33 -2.75
N THR A 410 3.53 25.56 -2.28
CA THR A 410 2.51 26.62 -2.42
C THR A 410 2.20 26.91 -3.89
N ARG A 411 3.24 27.06 -4.74
CA ARG A 411 3.07 27.28 -6.18
C ARG A 411 2.28 26.14 -6.83
N LEU A 412 2.72 24.91 -6.58
CA LEU A 412 2.15 23.68 -7.14
C LEU A 412 0.68 23.51 -6.73
N GLN A 413 0.35 23.66 -5.44
CA GLN A 413 -1.02 23.49 -4.95
C GLN A 413 -1.96 24.63 -5.35
N ASN A 414 -1.47 25.88 -5.40
CA ASN A 414 -2.30 27.03 -5.73
C ASN A 414 -2.81 27.04 -7.19
N THR A 415 -2.06 26.45 -8.12
CA THR A 415 -2.38 26.38 -9.56
C THR A 415 -2.88 25.01 -10.02
N ALA A 416 -2.83 23.99 -9.16
CA ALA A 416 -3.33 22.66 -9.45
C ALA A 416 -4.78 22.67 -9.97
N LEU A 417 -5.09 21.68 -10.84
CA LEU A 417 -6.39 21.51 -11.49
C LEU A 417 -7.15 20.32 -10.85
N PRO A 418 -8.19 20.56 -10.03
CA PRO A 418 -8.90 19.48 -9.36
C PRO A 418 -9.59 18.50 -10.31
N ALA A 419 -9.49 17.21 -9.99
CA ALA A 419 -10.20 16.12 -10.65
C ALA A 419 -11.71 16.19 -10.37
N GLN A 420 -12.50 15.75 -11.35
CA GLN A 420 -13.94 15.54 -11.21
C GLN A 420 -14.20 14.11 -10.70
N PHE A 421 -15.17 13.92 -9.81
CA PHE A 421 -15.49 12.59 -9.31
C PHE A 421 -16.10 11.72 -10.44
N PRO A 422 -15.59 10.50 -10.71
CA PRO A 422 -15.93 9.74 -11.92
C PRO A 422 -17.27 8.99 -11.83
N SER A 423 -18.34 9.63 -11.36
CA SER A 423 -19.69 9.04 -11.26
C SER A 423 -20.78 9.93 -11.88
N PRO A 424 -21.62 9.40 -12.80
CA PRO A 424 -22.71 10.16 -13.41
C PRO A 424 -23.79 10.57 -12.39
N SER A 425 -23.93 9.84 -11.28
CA SER A 425 -24.89 10.14 -10.20
C SER A 425 -24.46 11.32 -9.31
N VAL A 426 -23.25 11.87 -9.51
CA VAL A 426 -22.64 12.88 -8.63
C VAL A 426 -21.91 13.96 -9.45
N SER A 427 -22.38 14.19 -10.68
CA SER A 427 -21.65 14.76 -11.83
C SER A 427 -21.12 16.20 -11.74
N THR A 428 -21.19 16.85 -10.58
CA THR A 428 -20.64 18.20 -10.32
C THR A 428 -19.75 18.27 -9.07
N ALA A 429 -19.54 17.16 -8.36
CA ALA A 429 -18.63 17.10 -7.23
C ALA A 429 -17.20 16.84 -7.70
N LEU A 430 -16.24 17.55 -7.10
CA LEU A 430 -14.83 17.22 -7.27
C LEU A 430 -14.51 15.88 -6.61
N ASP A 431 -13.46 15.23 -7.09
CA ASP A 431 -12.90 14.02 -6.49
C ASP A 431 -12.45 14.30 -5.04
N THR A 432 -12.38 13.28 -4.21
CA THR A 432 -12.17 13.45 -2.77
C THR A 432 -10.72 13.86 -2.46
N VAL A 433 -10.52 14.88 -1.61
CA VAL A 433 -9.23 15.58 -1.47
C VAL A 433 -8.11 14.70 -0.93
N GLN A 434 -8.42 13.76 -0.05
CA GLN A 434 -7.50 12.75 0.47
C GLN A 434 -7.13 11.66 -0.56
N ARG A 435 -7.65 11.75 -1.81
CA ARG A 435 -7.26 10.95 -2.97
C ARG A 435 -6.54 11.76 -4.04
N GLN A 436 -6.87 13.05 -4.19
CA GLN A 436 -6.36 13.92 -5.27
C GLN A 436 -5.39 15.04 -4.83
N GLY A 437 -5.26 15.30 -3.53
CA GLY A 437 -4.55 16.47 -3.00
C GLY A 437 -5.13 17.78 -3.52
N ALA A 438 -4.26 18.68 -3.98
CA ALA A 438 -4.69 19.91 -4.66
C ALA A 438 -5.23 19.69 -6.09
N GLY A 439 -5.09 18.49 -6.66
CA GLY A 439 -5.42 18.18 -8.05
C GLY A 439 -4.18 17.97 -8.94
N LEU A 440 -4.41 17.93 -10.25
CA LEU A 440 -3.36 17.70 -11.25
C LEU A 440 -2.38 18.88 -11.34
N LEU A 441 -1.09 18.56 -11.32
CA LEU A 441 0.05 19.44 -11.52
C LEU A 441 -0.07 20.32 -12.79
N ARG A 442 0.16 21.63 -12.63
CA ARG A 442 0.26 22.61 -13.72
C ARG A 442 1.55 23.43 -13.59
N VAL A 443 2.58 22.98 -14.30
CA VAL A 443 3.98 23.43 -14.17
C VAL A 443 4.19 24.84 -14.71
N ASP A 444 3.60 25.12 -15.86
CA ASP A 444 3.57 26.43 -16.50
C ASP A 444 2.92 27.49 -15.60
N GLU A 445 1.74 27.19 -15.06
CA GLU A 445 1.04 28.09 -14.15
C GLU A 445 1.80 28.26 -12.82
N ALA A 446 2.36 27.18 -12.25
CA ALA A 446 3.13 27.24 -11.01
C ALA A 446 4.42 28.09 -11.15
N ALA A 447 5.09 27.99 -12.31
CA ALA A 447 6.27 28.80 -12.64
C ALA A 447 5.91 30.27 -12.85
N ALA A 448 4.83 30.55 -13.58
CA ALA A 448 4.34 31.90 -13.85
C ALA A 448 3.58 32.56 -12.66
N ALA A 449 3.23 31.80 -11.62
CA ALA A 449 2.40 32.30 -10.53
C ALA A 449 3.02 33.50 -9.80
N GLY A 450 2.44 34.69 -10.00
CA GLY A 450 2.81 35.89 -9.27
C GLY A 450 2.26 35.91 -7.84
N ALA A 451 0.93 36.00 -7.70
CA ALA A 451 0.25 35.95 -6.42
C ALA A 451 0.19 34.50 -5.86
N LEU A 452 0.45 34.36 -4.57
CA LEU A 452 0.42 33.10 -3.82
C LEU A 452 -0.46 33.22 -2.57
N VAL A 453 -0.96 32.09 -2.07
CA VAL A 453 -1.85 31.99 -0.91
C VAL A 453 -1.29 30.94 0.06
N THR A 454 -0.93 31.36 1.27
CA THR A 454 -0.36 30.49 2.32
C THR A 454 -1.20 30.49 3.61
N PRO A 455 -1.34 29.37 4.34
CA PRO A 455 -0.93 28.02 3.95
C PRO A 455 -1.67 27.53 2.71
N SER A 456 -1.02 26.67 1.93
CA SER A 456 -1.52 26.21 0.63
C SER A 456 -2.51 25.04 0.72
N LYS A 457 -2.61 24.40 1.89
CA LYS A 457 -3.61 23.40 2.27
C LYS A 457 -4.14 23.69 3.69
N ILE A 458 -5.32 23.18 4.05
CA ILE A 458 -5.89 23.26 5.41
C ILE A 458 -6.27 21.86 5.90
N SER A 459 -5.64 21.38 6.98
CA SER A 459 -6.20 20.30 7.79
C SER A 459 -7.09 20.90 8.86
N ALA A 460 -8.39 20.62 8.80
CA ALA A 460 -9.35 21.03 9.82
C ALA A 460 -9.22 20.20 11.11
N GLY A 461 -8.66 18.98 11.02
CA GLY A 461 -8.64 18.00 12.11
C GLY A 461 -9.95 17.21 12.16
N GLU A 462 -10.40 16.92 13.38
CA GLU A 462 -11.67 16.24 13.64
C GLU A 462 -12.82 17.23 13.91
N GLY A 463 -14.05 16.75 13.83
CA GLY A 463 -15.26 17.56 14.00
C GLY A 463 -15.65 17.79 15.46
N ALA A 464 -15.10 17.01 16.40
CA ALA A 464 -15.36 17.13 17.83
C ALA A 464 -14.79 18.43 18.43
N ASP A 465 -13.63 18.88 17.93
CA ASP A 465 -13.05 20.21 18.22
C ASP A 465 -13.92 21.37 17.71
N GLY A 466 -14.83 21.10 16.77
CA GLY A 466 -15.72 22.08 16.18
C GLY A 466 -15.08 22.88 15.03
N PRO A 467 -15.56 24.11 14.75
CA PRO A 467 -15.17 24.87 13.55
C PRO A 467 -13.70 25.35 13.53
N HIS A 468 -12.84 24.62 12.83
CA HIS A 468 -11.45 25.00 12.58
C HIS A 468 -11.34 26.33 11.82
N THR A 469 -10.53 27.28 12.29
CA THR A 469 -10.34 28.58 11.62
C THR A 469 -8.90 28.81 11.20
N ALA A 470 -8.63 28.69 9.90
CA ALA A 470 -7.35 29.02 9.27
C ALA A 470 -7.29 30.51 8.89
N THR A 471 -6.09 31.08 8.78
CA THR A 471 -5.88 32.44 8.25
C THR A 471 -4.97 32.40 7.03
N LEU A 472 -5.57 32.60 5.85
CA LEU A 472 -4.88 32.61 4.57
C LEU A 472 -4.24 33.98 4.31
N THR A 473 -2.93 34.02 4.09
CA THR A 473 -2.20 35.20 3.66
C THR A 473 -2.08 35.19 2.13
N ILE A 474 -2.71 36.17 1.49
CA ILE A 474 -2.66 36.38 0.03
C ILE A 474 -1.55 37.40 -0.26
N SER A 475 -0.63 37.08 -1.17
CA SER A 475 0.43 37.99 -1.63
C SER A 475 0.10 38.63 -2.99
N ASN A 476 0.58 39.86 -3.20
CA ASN A 476 0.46 40.58 -4.46
C ASN A 476 1.83 41.18 -4.85
N PRO A 477 2.56 40.60 -5.82
CA PRO A 477 3.84 41.16 -6.28
C PRO A 477 3.69 42.34 -7.24
N THR A 478 2.47 42.64 -7.71
CA THR A 478 2.22 43.64 -8.75
C THR A 478 2.33 45.07 -8.22
N THR A 479 2.38 46.03 -9.15
CA THR A 479 2.36 47.48 -8.85
C THR A 479 0.94 48.04 -8.69
N GLY A 480 -0.10 47.25 -8.94
CA GLY A 480 -1.51 47.59 -8.69
C GLY A 480 -2.02 46.96 -7.39
N ALA A 481 -3.16 47.42 -6.91
CA ALA A 481 -3.94 46.66 -5.92
C ALA A 481 -4.76 45.58 -6.65
N VAL A 482 -4.96 44.42 -6.02
CA VAL A 482 -5.71 43.29 -6.59
C VAL A 482 -6.77 42.83 -5.59
N THR A 483 -8.02 42.70 -6.01
CA THR A 483 -9.15 42.34 -5.14
C THR A 483 -9.59 40.90 -5.35
N TRP A 484 -9.47 40.09 -4.30
CA TRP A 484 -9.77 38.66 -4.32
C TRP A 484 -11.15 38.39 -3.72
N THR A 485 -11.95 37.59 -4.40
CA THR A 485 -13.27 37.13 -3.95
C THR A 485 -13.18 35.64 -3.60
N PRO A 486 -13.39 35.25 -2.32
CA PRO A 486 -13.42 33.86 -1.92
C PRO A 486 -14.73 33.17 -2.31
N SER A 487 -14.62 31.89 -2.67
CA SER A 487 -15.72 30.99 -3.00
C SER A 487 -15.35 29.56 -2.60
N LEU A 488 -16.32 28.64 -2.66
CA LEU A 488 -16.18 27.25 -2.24
C LEU A 488 -16.45 26.31 -3.41
N ALA A 489 -15.53 25.39 -3.70
CA ALA A 489 -15.79 24.21 -4.52
C ALA A 489 -15.81 22.97 -3.62
N HIS A 490 -16.79 22.09 -3.81
CA HIS A 490 -17.02 20.92 -2.95
C HIS A 490 -16.41 19.65 -3.56
N ALA A 491 -15.77 18.84 -2.73
CA ALA A 491 -15.39 17.48 -3.05
C ALA A 491 -16.45 16.47 -2.57
N THR A 492 -16.38 15.23 -3.05
CA THR A 492 -17.11 14.10 -2.44
C THR A 492 -16.53 13.77 -1.06
N THR A 493 -17.38 13.24 -0.19
CA THR A 493 -16.99 12.66 1.11
C THR A 493 -16.73 11.16 0.98
N THR A 494 -16.00 10.58 1.93
CA THR A 494 -15.92 9.12 2.09
C THR A 494 -16.00 8.69 3.54
N ARG A 495 -16.61 7.54 3.80
CA ARG A 495 -16.65 6.89 5.11
C ARG A 495 -16.45 5.37 4.96
N PRO A 496 -16.04 4.65 6.01
CA PRO A 496 -16.10 3.18 6.03
C PRO A 496 -17.49 2.64 5.65
N ASP A 497 -17.52 1.47 5.02
CA ASP A 497 -18.77 0.72 4.84
C ASP A 497 -19.12 -0.08 6.11
N PRO A 498 -20.23 0.22 6.81
CA PRO A 498 -20.68 -0.60 7.95
C PRO A 498 -21.04 -2.04 7.54
N GLN A 499 -21.37 -2.31 6.28
CA GLN A 499 -21.58 -3.68 5.79
C GLN A 499 -20.27 -4.44 5.60
N ALA A 500 -19.13 -3.74 5.43
CA ALA A 500 -17.78 -4.31 5.43
C ALA A 500 -17.15 -4.35 6.85
N GLY A 501 -17.97 -4.24 7.90
CA GLY A 501 -17.51 -4.28 9.29
C GLY A 501 -16.78 -3.02 9.74
N ASN A 502 -17.21 -1.83 9.29
CA ASN A 502 -16.62 -0.51 9.60
C ASN A 502 -15.14 -0.33 9.19
N THR A 503 -14.62 -1.18 8.31
CA THR A 503 -13.20 -1.13 7.91
C THR A 503 -12.88 0.03 6.97
N GLN A 504 -11.67 0.58 7.07
CA GLN A 504 -11.05 1.41 6.02
C GLN A 504 -10.64 0.57 4.77
N ASN A 505 -11.19 -0.65 4.60
CA ASN A 505 -10.97 -1.54 3.47
C ASN A 505 -12.13 -1.53 2.46
N THR A 506 -13.18 -0.74 2.71
CA THR A 506 -14.25 -0.46 1.74
C THR A 506 -14.84 0.91 2.08
N LEU A 507 -14.80 1.84 1.11
CA LEU A 507 -15.29 3.20 1.30
C LEU A 507 -16.62 3.44 0.58
N LEU A 508 -17.59 3.99 1.30
CA LEU A 508 -18.81 4.56 0.75
C LEU A 508 -18.60 6.05 0.46
N TYR A 509 -18.95 6.46 -0.76
CA TYR A 509 -18.87 7.85 -1.21
C TYR A 509 -20.15 8.62 -0.89
N GLY A 510 -20.01 9.91 -0.57
CA GLY A 510 -21.13 10.79 -0.25
C GLY A 510 -21.00 12.22 -0.80
N THR A 511 -22.01 13.02 -0.50
CA THR A 511 -22.20 14.39 -0.99
C THR A 511 -22.45 15.41 0.12
N GLN A 512 -22.28 15.01 1.39
CA GLN A 512 -22.40 15.91 2.54
C GLN A 512 -21.40 17.07 2.41
N ARG A 513 -21.82 18.27 2.81
CA ARG A 513 -21.05 19.50 2.52
C ARG A 513 -20.56 20.15 3.79
N ALA A 514 -19.24 20.24 3.94
CA ALA A 514 -18.61 21.06 4.95
C ALA A 514 -19.08 22.51 4.82
N ARG A 515 -19.35 23.16 5.96
CA ARG A 515 -19.72 24.57 6.01
C ARG A 515 -18.44 25.39 6.05
N VAL A 516 -18.19 26.17 5.00
CA VAL A 516 -17.07 27.11 4.97
C VAL A 516 -17.59 28.54 5.09
N THR A 517 -17.03 29.29 6.03
CA THR A 517 -17.37 30.70 6.29
C THR A 517 -16.14 31.57 6.08
N PHE A 518 -16.27 32.63 5.28
CA PHE A 518 -15.21 33.59 5.02
C PHE A 518 -15.39 34.82 5.91
N GLY A 519 -14.33 35.25 6.60
CA GLY A 519 -14.37 36.44 7.47
C GLY A 519 -14.69 37.75 6.75
N ARG A 520 -14.64 37.76 5.41
CA ARG A 520 -15.09 38.86 4.55
C ARG A 520 -15.36 38.38 3.12
N GLY A 521 -16.33 39.01 2.45
CA GLY A 521 -16.74 38.66 1.08
C GLY A 521 -15.76 39.06 -0.03
N SER A 522 -14.74 39.87 0.28
CA SER A 522 -13.61 40.16 -0.62
C SER A 522 -12.40 40.71 0.14
N VAL A 523 -11.22 40.69 -0.51
CA VAL A 523 -9.93 41.12 0.03
C VAL A 523 -9.13 41.87 -1.02
N THR A 524 -9.02 43.20 -0.91
CA THR A 524 -8.04 43.98 -1.68
C THR A 524 -6.66 43.86 -1.03
N VAL A 525 -5.69 43.37 -1.80
CA VAL A 525 -4.28 43.26 -1.42
C VAL A 525 -3.51 44.45 -2.01
N PRO A 526 -2.77 45.24 -1.22
CA PRO A 526 -2.04 46.41 -1.72
C PRO A 526 -0.89 46.01 -2.67
N PRO A 527 -0.39 46.95 -3.51
CA PRO A 527 0.79 46.73 -4.35
C PRO A 527 1.99 46.24 -3.53
N ARG A 528 2.70 45.21 -4.03
CA ARG A 528 3.89 44.62 -3.39
C ARG A 528 3.70 44.23 -1.92
N GLY A 529 2.48 43.88 -1.52
CA GLY A 529 2.11 43.60 -0.13
C GLY A 529 1.32 42.31 0.04
N THR A 530 0.76 42.15 1.24
CA THR A 530 -0.06 40.99 1.62
C THR A 530 -1.36 41.42 2.32
N ALA A 531 -2.35 40.54 2.36
CA ALA A 531 -3.54 40.70 3.20
C ALA A 531 -4.07 39.33 3.67
N GLN A 532 -4.73 39.30 4.82
CA GLN A 532 -5.19 38.06 5.47
C GLN A 532 -6.70 37.83 5.33
N LEU A 533 -7.10 36.60 5.00
CA LEU A 533 -8.48 36.12 5.02
C LEU A 533 -8.62 34.99 6.03
N SER A 534 -9.40 35.20 7.09
CA SER A 534 -9.85 34.12 7.96
C SER A 534 -10.88 33.25 7.23
N VAL A 535 -10.68 31.94 7.29
CA VAL A 535 -11.57 30.92 6.72
C VAL A 535 -11.88 29.90 7.81
N THR A 536 -13.15 29.79 8.17
CA THR A 536 -13.64 28.80 9.14
C THR A 536 -14.25 27.62 8.39
N VAL A 537 -13.76 26.41 8.64
CA VAL A 537 -14.25 25.14 8.12
C VAL A 537 -14.95 24.39 9.25
N ASP A 538 -16.20 24.01 9.02
CA ASP A 538 -17.09 23.31 9.96
C ASP A 538 -17.60 22.02 9.31
N ALA A 539 -17.70 20.95 10.10
CA ALA A 539 -18.02 19.61 9.61
C ALA A 539 -19.44 19.54 9.03
N PRO A 540 -19.74 18.62 8.08
CA PRO A 540 -21.11 18.44 7.61
C PRO A 540 -21.99 17.90 8.75
N ALA A 541 -23.02 18.66 9.14
CA ALA A 541 -23.91 18.30 10.25
C ALA A 541 -24.79 17.06 9.99
N ASP A 542 -24.77 16.53 8.76
CA ASP A 542 -25.42 15.30 8.30
C ASP A 542 -24.43 14.15 8.00
N ALA A 543 -23.13 14.36 8.25
CA ALA A 543 -22.14 13.29 8.20
C ALA A 543 -22.22 12.40 9.44
N VAL A 544 -21.80 11.14 9.29
CA VAL A 544 -21.59 10.22 10.42
C VAL A 544 -20.14 10.30 10.89
N GLU A 545 -19.91 9.87 12.13
CA GLU A 545 -18.56 9.68 12.70
C GLU A 545 -17.67 8.86 11.75
N GLY A 546 -16.40 9.24 11.61
CA GLY A 546 -15.47 8.64 10.65
C GLY A 546 -15.64 9.07 9.18
N THR A 547 -16.57 10.00 8.86
CA THR A 547 -16.71 10.52 7.49
C THR A 547 -15.62 11.57 7.20
N VAL A 548 -14.68 11.25 6.31
CA VAL A 548 -13.74 12.23 5.77
C VAL A 548 -14.45 13.16 4.79
N TYR A 549 -14.29 14.46 4.98
CA TYR A 549 -14.87 15.52 4.17
C TYR A 549 -13.80 16.48 3.66
N GLY A 550 -14.13 17.26 2.63
CA GLY A 550 -13.23 18.29 2.12
C GLY A 550 -13.76 19.09 0.95
N GLY A 551 -12.87 19.87 0.35
CA GLY A 551 -13.16 20.75 -0.78
C GLY A 551 -12.02 21.72 -1.03
N PHE A 552 -12.31 22.83 -1.70
CA PHE A 552 -11.34 23.86 -2.05
C PHE A 552 -11.89 25.24 -1.74
N VAL A 553 -11.10 26.04 -1.02
CA VAL A 553 -11.25 27.50 -1.03
C VAL A 553 -10.71 28.00 -2.36
N VAL A 554 -11.55 28.68 -3.13
CA VAL A 554 -11.20 29.24 -4.44
C VAL A 554 -11.23 30.76 -4.36
N LEU A 555 -10.06 31.37 -4.47
CA LEU A 555 -9.85 32.82 -4.44
C LEU A 555 -9.71 33.33 -5.87
N THR A 556 -10.71 34.07 -6.35
CA THR A 556 -10.72 34.64 -7.71
C THR A 556 -10.36 36.13 -7.65
N PRO A 557 -9.30 36.60 -8.35
CA PRO A 557 -8.94 38.00 -8.38
C PRO A 557 -9.81 38.79 -9.37
N ASP A 558 -9.76 40.12 -9.28
CA ASP A 558 -10.27 41.05 -10.30
C ASP A 558 -9.36 41.12 -11.55
N VAL A 559 -8.07 40.74 -11.41
CA VAL A 559 -7.12 40.60 -12.53
C VAL A 559 -6.24 39.35 -12.33
N GLY A 560 -6.22 38.46 -13.35
CA GLY A 560 -5.42 37.24 -13.37
C GLY A 560 -6.19 35.98 -12.96
N ASP A 561 -5.46 34.90 -12.71
CA ASP A 561 -6.03 33.57 -12.47
C ASP A 561 -6.36 33.29 -11.01
N ALA A 562 -7.39 32.46 -10.79
CA ALA A 562 -7.79 32.04 -9.46
C ALA A 562 -6.69 31.22 -8.75
N ARG A 563 -6.75 31.20 -7.41
CA ARG A 563 -5.85 30.42 -6.55
C ARG A 563 -6.68 29.47 -5.70
N ARG A 564 -6.21 28.22 -5.56
CA ARG A 564 -6.92 27.15 -4.83
C ARG A 564 -6.16 26.76 -3.57
N VAL A 565 -6.90 26.47 -2.51
CA VAL A 565 -6.40 25.88 -1.26
C VAL A 565 -7.32 24.71 -0.91
N PRO A 566 -6.90 23.45 -1.12
CA PRO A 566 -7.67 22.29 -0.65
C PRO A 566 -7.77 22.29 0.88
N PHE A 567 -8.88 21.76 1.39
CA PHE A 567 -9.07 21.51 2.81
C PHE A 567 -9.70 20.14 3.06
N ALA A 568 -9.36 19.51 4.18
CA ALA A 568 -9.92 18.23 4.61
C ALA A 568 -10.11 18.15 6.13
N GLY A 569 -10.98 17.25 6.58
CA GLY A 569 -11.14 16.87 7.98
C GLY A 569 -11.98 15.61 8.15
N MET A 570 -12.07 15.09 9.38
CA MET A 570 -12.98 13.99 9.75
C MET A 570 -14.20 14.55 10.47
N ALA A 571 -15.40 14.08 10.15
CA ALA A 571 -16.61 14.37 10.92
C ALA A 571 -16.76 13.41 12.10
N GLY A 572 -17.23 13.93 13.24
CA GLY A 572 -17.23 13.22 14.52
C GLY A 572 -15.88 13.35 15.24
N ASP A 573 -15.61 12.38 16.10
CA ASP A 573 -14.53 12.34 17.08
C ASP A 573 -13.56 11.21 16.70
N TYR A 574 -12.26 11.53 16.52
CA TYR A 574 -11.28 10.57 16.00
C TYR A 574 -10.92 9.52 17.05
N GLY A 575 -10.99 9.87 18.34
CA GLY A 575 -10.78 8.94 19.45
C GLY A 575 -11.85 7.84 19.56
N ASN A 576 -13.04 8.04 18.98
CA ASN A 576 -14.14 7.08 19.00
C ASN A 576 -14.08 5.99 17.89
N VAL A 577 -13.17 6.07 16.92
CA VAL A 577 -13.18 5.14 15.77
C VAL A 577 -12.87 3.70 16.19
N ASP A 578 -13.55 2.71 15.59
CA ASP A 578 -13.30 1.29 15.85
C ASP A 578 -11.91 0.88 15.35
N LEU A 579 -10.97 0.64 16.28
CA LEU A 579 -9.58 0.29 15.98
C LEU A 579 -9.47 -1.21 15.67
N LEU A 580 -10.12 -2.05 16.49
CA LEU A 580 -10.00 -3.52 16.48
C LEU A 580 -11.07 -4.20 15.60
N ALA A 581 -11.39 -3.58 14.45
CA ALA A 581 -12.56 -3.87 13.65
C ALA A 581 -12.63 -5.32 13.12
N SER A 582 -13.83 -5.92 13.19
CA SER A 582 -13.99 -7.36 13.00
C SER A 582 -13.76 -7.92 11.58
N MET A 583 -13.73 -7.04 10.56
CA MET A 583 -13.77 -7.38 9.12
C MET A 583 -14.89 -8.35 8.70
N ASN A 584 -15.95 -8.52 9.50
CA ASN A 584 -16.91 -9.63 9.42
C ASN A 584 -16.27 -11.05 9.51
N ARG A 585 -15.00 -11.16 9.91
CA ARG A 585 -14.25 -12.43 10.08
C ARG A 585 -14.22 -12.92 11.54
N GLY A 586 -14.94 -12.25 12.44
CA GLY A 586 -14.92 -12.55 13.88
C GLY A 586 -13.67 -12.05 14.61
N LEU A 587 -12.94 -11.10 14.02
CA LEU A 587 -11.80 -10.44 14.66
C LEU A 587 -12.31 -9.45 15.75
N THR A 588 -11.50 -9.09 16.74
CA THR A 588 -10.24 -9.74 17.14
C THR A 588 -10.53 -11.11 17.78
N THR A 589 -9.69 -12.12 17.54
CA THR A 589 -9.88 -13.47 18.09
C THR A 589 -8.57 -14.14 18.50
N LEU A 590 -8.64 -15.07 19.47
CA LEU A 590 -7.64 -16.11 19.65
C LEU A 590 -7.70 -17.05 18.45
N ALA A 591 -6.55 -17.57 18.01
CA ALA A 591 -6.41 -18.38 16.81
C ALA A 591 -5.42 -19.53 17.01
N HIS A 592 -5.60 -20.61 16.25
CA HIS A 592 -4.49 -21.44 15.81
C HIS A 592 -4.01 -20.85 14.48
N ALA A 593 -2.70 -20.72 14.31
CA ALA A 593 -2.14 -20.17 13.09
C ALA A 593 -0.77 -20.77 12.75
N ALA A 594 -0.54 -20.98 11.46
CA ALA A 594 0.79 -21.15 10.92
C ALA A 594 1.34 -19.77 10.50
N CYS A 595 2.66 -19.64 10.52
CA CYS A 595 3.37 -18.52 9.93
C CYS A 595 4.75 -19.04 9.52
N GLU A 596 5.11 -18.90 8.24
CA GLU A 596 6.41 -19.34 7.70
C GLU A 596 7.48 -18.29 8.02
N SER A 597 7.18 -17.02 7.75
CA SER A 597 8.00 -15.85 8.04
C SER A 597 7.65 -15.28 9.42
N ARG A 598 7.78 -16.10 10.48
CA ARG A 598 7.54 -15.64 11.86
C ARG A 598 8.82 -15.11 12.50
N TRP A 599 8.74 -13.92 13.08
CA TRP A 599 9.82 -13.29 13.84
C TRP A 599 9.36 -13.05 15.29
N GLY A 600 9.86 -13.89 16.20
CA GLY A 600 9.43 -13.92 17.59
C GLY A 600 7.91 -14.06 17.73
N SER A 601 7.28 -13.03 18.28
CA SER A 601 5.83 -12.90 18.52
C SER A 601 5.01 -12.46 17.32
N ILE A 602 5.58 -12.25 16.12
CA ILE A 602 4.92 -11.50 15.04
C ILE A 602 5.05 -12.26 13.71
N CYS A 603 3.97 -12.28 12.92
CA CYS A 603 3.99 -12.84 11.56
C CYS A 603 4.19 -11.77 10.49
N PHE A 604 5.01 -12.09 9.48
CA PHE A 604 5.28 -11.23 8.33
C PHE A 604 4.88 -11.85 6.98
N ASP A 605 4.25 -13.03 6.97
CA ASP A 605 3.61 -13.58 5.76
C ASP A 605 2.53 -12.62 5.25
N GLU A 606 2.36 -12.52 3.92
CA GLU A 606 1.35 -11.65 3.34
C GLU A 606 -0.08 -12.16 3.61
N GLU A 607 -0.41 -13.41 3.25
CA GLU A 607 -1.67 -14.05 3.64
C GLU A 607 -1.42 -15.18 4.67
N PRO A 608 -1.27 -14.86 5.97
CA PRO A 608 -0.97 -15.87 6.98
C PRO A 608 -2.15 -16.83 7.20
N ALA A 609 -1.85 -18.12 7.36
CA ALA A 609 -2.87 -19.15 7.55
C ALA A 609 -3.34 -19.24 9.02
N TRP A 610 -4.56 -18.80 9.32
CA TRP A 610 -5.15 -18.81 10.67
C TRP A 610 -6.61 -19.28 10.70
N GLN A 611 -7.04 -19.77 11.85
CA GLN A 611 -8.43 -20.12 12.15
C GLN A 611 -8.78 -19.75 13.61
N PRO A 612 -10.01 -19.30 13.92
CA PRO A 612 -10.42 -19.00 15.29
C PRO A 612 -10.27 -20.22 16.21
N ALA A 613 -9.64 -20.04 17.37
CA ALA A 613 -9.55 -21.03 18.43
C ALA A 613 -10.86 -21.07 19.23
N ALA A 614 -11.38 -22.26 19.54
CA ALA A 614 -12.69 -22.42 20.16
C ALA A 614 -12.79 -23.62 21.10
N GLY A 615 -13.51 -23.45 22.22
CA GLY A 615 -13.58 -24.44 23.31
C GLY A 615 -12.44 -24.30 24.31
N ASP A 616 -12.22 -25.34 25.11
CA ASP A 616 -11.10 -25.41 26.05
C ASP A 616 -9.83 -25.80 25.27
N VAL A 617 -8.99 -24.82 24.96
CA VAL A 617 -7.78 -25.02 24.14
C VAL A 617 -6.54 -25.16 25.01
N THR A 618 -5.67 -26.12 24.67
CA THR A 618 -4.36 -26.30 25.29
C THR A 618 -3.26 -26.09 24.26
N TYR A 619 -2.29 -25.23 24.58
CA TYR A 619 -1.16 -24.90 23.71
C TYR A 619 0.19 -25.38 24.28
N HIS A 620 1.15 -25.62 23.40
CA HIS A 620 2.44 -26.24 23.67
C HIS A 620 3.54 -25.59 22.81
N PRO A 621 4.85 -25.77 23.08
CA PRO A 621 5.92 -25.17 22.26
C PRO A 621 5.94 -25.50 20.74
N ALA A 622 5.10 -26.44 20.28
CA ALA A 622 4.91 -26.80 18.87
C ALA A 622 3.61 -26.26 18.23
N ASP A 623 2.67 -25.75 19.03
CA ASP A 623 1.46 -25.04 18.59
C ASP A 623 1.26 -23.86 19.55
N LEU A 624 1.59 -22.65 19.09
CA LEU A 624 1.70 -21.47 19.92
C LEU A 624 0.44 -20.59 19.80
N PRO A 625 -0.09 -20.06 20.92
CA PRO A 625 -1.30 -19.25 20.91
C PRO A 625 -1.08 -17.95 20.15
N ALA A 626 -1.94 -17.70 19.16
CA ALA A 626 -1.92 -16.49 18.34
C ALA A 626 -3.18 -15.65 18.55
N ILE A 627 -3.05 -14.34 18.40
CA ILE A 627 -4.16 -13.40 18.27
C ILE A 627 -4.23 -12.94 16.82
N ALA A 628 -5.40 -13.12 16.19
CA ALA A 628 -5.71 -12.51 14.90
C ALA A 628 -6.38 -11.15 15.12
N VAL A 629 -5.72 -10.10 14.65
CA VAL A 629 -6.11 -8.68 14.80
C VAL A 629 -6.28 -8.05 13.41
N HIS A 630 -7.11 -7.02 13.30
CA HIS A 630 -7.04 -6.06 12.18
C HIS A 630 -7.14 -4.65 12.76
N LEU A 631 -6.14 -3.80 12.49
CA LEU A 631 -6.20 -2.39 12.82
C LEU A 631 -6.82 -1.62 11.66
N ALA A 632 -8.07 -1.18 11.80
CA ALA A 632 -8.75 -0.40 10.76
C ALA A 632 -8.20 1.03 10.61
N TYR A 633 -7.59 1.56 11.67
CA TYR A 633 -6.96 2.88 11.72
C TYR A 633 -5.54 2.78 12.29
N PRO A 634 -4.64 3.75 12.01
CA PRO A 634 -3.39 3.88 12.72
C PRO A 634 -3.64 3.99 14.24
N THR A 635 -2.73 3.44 15.04
CA THR A 635 -2.83 3.45 16.51
C THR A 635 -1.63 4.17 17.10
N ARG A 636 -1.86 4.93 18.17
CA ARG A 636 -0.81 5.70 18.84
C ARG A 636 0.10 4.81 19.67
N SER A 637 -0.45 3.73 20.21
CA SER A 637 0.27 2.60 20.78
C SER A 637 -0.54 1.32 20.62
N LEU A 638 0.09 0.25 20.15
CA LEU A 638 -0.43 -1.12 20.24
C LEU A 638 0.39 -1.88 21.28
N VAL A 639 -0.29 -2.48 22.26
CA VAL A 639 0.33 -3.34 23.27
C VAL A 639 -0.36 -4.70 23.24
N VAL A 640 0.43 -5.77 23.17
CA VAL A 640 -0.05 -7.15 23.38
C VAL A 640 0.57 -7.68 24.66
N SER A 641 -0.26 -8.20 25.54
CA SER A 641 0.12 -8.64 26.89
C SER A 641 -0.43 -10.04 27.20
N VAL A 642 0.25 -10.76 28.07
CA VAL A 642 -0.19 -12.03 28.65
C VAL A 642 -0.53 -11.86 30.12
N HIS A 643 -1.52 -12.61 30.59
CA HIS A 643 -1.96 -12.64 31.99
C HIS A 643 -2.20 -14.09 32.39
N ARG A 644 -1.93 -14.46 33.65
CA ARG A 644 -2.49 -15.69 34.21
C ARG A 644 -4.02 -15.54 34.35
N ALA A 645 -4.76 -16.61 34.11
CA ALA A 645 -6.19 -16.66 34.39
C ALA A 645 -6.47 -17.16 35.80
N ASP A 646 -7.59 -16.72 36.39
CA ASP A 646 -8.19 -17.37 37.56
C ASP A 646 -9.02 -18.60 37.16
N ALA A 647 -9.49 -19.38 38.14
CA ALA A 647 -10.33 -20.56 37.93
C ALA A 647 -11.76 -20.24 37.39
N ARG A 648 -11.96 -19.06 36.79
CA ARG A 648 -13.15 -18.65 36.02
C ARG A 648 -12.76 -18.05 34.66
N GLY A 649 -11.50 -18.23 34.23
CA GLY A 649 -10.97 -17.74 32.96
C GLY A 649 -10.70 -16.23 32.93
N ARG A 650 -10.58 -15.54 34.08
CA ARG A 650 -10.44 -14.08 34.13
C ARG A 650 -8.99 -13.66 34.35
N PRO A 651 -8.49 -12.59 33.69
CA PRO A 651 -7.12 -12.10 33.89
C PRO A 651 -6.85 -11.73 35.35
N LEU A 652 -5.69 -12.16 35.84
CA LEU A 652 -5.10 -11.71 37.09
C LEU A 652 -4.19 -10.53 36.78
N GLU A 653 -4.71 -9.30 36.84
CA GLU A 653 -3.99 -8.06 36.46
C GLU A 653 -2.62 -7.88 37.15
N ALA A 654 -2.43 -8.45 38.35
CA ALA A 654 -1.13 -8.49 39.05
C ALA A 654 -0.10 -9.45 38.43
N SER A 655 -0.43 -10.07 37.30
CA SER A 655 0.42 -10.90 36.44
C SER A 655 0.37 -10.46 34.97
N LEU A 656 -0.02 -9.21 34.72
CA LEU A 656 0.12 -8.55 33.43
C LEU A 656 1.60 -8.51 33.06
N GLU A 657 1.92 -8.99 31.87
CA GLU A 657 3.23 -8.81 31.25
C GLU A 657 3.07 -8.43 29.77
N ASP A 658 3.71 -7.35 29.34
CA ASP A 658 3.67 -6.89 27.96
C ASP A 658 4.65 -7.71 27.11
N LEU A 659 4.13 -8.44 26.13
CA LEU A 659 4.91 -9.25 25.19
C LEU A 659 5.62 -8.37 24.16
N PHE A 660 4.95 -7.31 23.70
CA PHE A 660 5.56 -6.21 22.96
C PHE A 660 4.66 -4.97 22.99
N ARG A 661 5.30 -3.82 22.75
CA ARG A 661 4.67 -2.50 22.55
C ARG A 661 5.17 -1.90 21.25
N TRP A 662 4.26 -1.37 20.44
CA TRP A 662 4.55 -0.63 19.21
C TRP A 662 3.88 0.75 19.25
N ASP A 663 4.69 1.80 19.41
CA ASP A 663 4.21 3.18 19.34
C ASP A 663 4.14 3.67 17.89
N ARG A 664 3.05 4.39 17.56
CA ARG A 664 2.74 4.88 16.21
C ARG A 664 2.71 3.78 15.15
N MET A 665 1.94 2.72 15.40
CA MET A 665 1.71 1.70 14.39
C MET A 665 0.75 2.21 13.30
N GLY A 666 1.06 1.89 12.04
CA GLY A 666 0.12 2.04 10.93
C GLY A 666 -1.13 1.16 11.06
N ARG A 667 -2.15 1.42 10.22
CA ARG A 667 -3.30 0.51 10.06
C ARG A 667 -2.87 -0.80 9.39
N SER A 668 -3.53 -1.91 9.67
CA SER A 668 -3.28 -3.18 8.97
C SER A 668 -3.83 -3.10 7.54
N ALA A 669 -3.12 -3.65 6.55
CA ALA A 669 -3.72 -3.92 5.23
C ALA A 669 -4.83 -4.99 5.34
N GLN A 670 -4.53 -6.05 6.09
CA GLN A 670 -5.30 -7.29 6.22
C GLN A 670 -5.30 -7.80 7.66
N VAL A 671 -5.23 -9.12 7.90
CA VAL A 671 -5.08 -9.68 9.26
C VAL A 671 -3.61 -9.60 9.68
N SER A 672 -3.36 -9.16 10.91
CA SER A 672 -2.06 -9.25 11.58
C SER A 672 -2.12 -10.34 12.65
N LEU A 673 -1.08 -11.17 12.76
CA LEU A 673 -0.99 -12.23 13.77
C LEU A 673 0.06 -11.93 14.82
N TYR A 674 -0.33 -12.10 16.09
CA TYR A 674 0.54 -11.90 17.24
C TYR A 674 0.56 -13.16 18.14
N PHE A 675 1.69 -13.84 18.14
CA PHE A 675 1.95 -15.06 18.90
C PHE A 675 2.52 -14.77 20.29
N TRP A 676 2.20 -15.61 21.26
CA TRP A 676 3.00 -15.77 22.47
C TRP A 676 3.85 -17.03 22.37
N ASP A 677 5.15 -16.93 22.61
CA ASP A 677 6.09 -18.05 22.52
C ASP A 677 6.10 -18.95 23.76
N GLY A 678 5.33 -18.58 24.80
CA GLY A 678 5.28 -19.29 26.07
C GLY A 678 6.42 -18.94 27.02
N THR A 679 7.11 -17.81 26.84
CA THR A 679 8.06 -17.24 27.81
C THR A 679 7.44 -16.12 28.65
N LEU A 680 8.05 -15.84 29.79
CA LEU A 680 7.74 -14.73 30.69
C LEU A 680 9.04 -14.06 31.16
N ALA A 681 8.97 -12.77 31.45
CA ALA A 681 10.06 -11.96 31.97
C ALA A 681 10.47 -12.43 33.37
N SER A 682 11.77 -12.60 33.57
CA SER A 682 12.37 -12.97 34.87
C SER A 682 13.60 -12.09 35.14
N PRO A 683 13.97 -11.86 36.42
CA PRO A 683 15.21 -11.17 36.79
C PRO A 683 16.50 -11.79 36.21
N SER A 684 16.42 -13.00 35.63
CA SER A 684 17.51 -13.69 34.93
C SER A 684 17.46 -13.59 33.39
N GLY A 685 16.58 -12.76 32.83
CA GLY A 685 16.17 -12.82 31.42
C GLY A 685 14.93 -13.71 31.20
N PRO A 686 14.39 -13.80 29.97
CA PRO A 686 13.18 -14.57 29.66
C PRO A 686 13.27 -16.03 30.12
N ALA A 687 12.17 -16.56 30.64
CA ALA A 687 12.07 -17.92 31.16
C ALA A 687 10.75 -18.59 30.73
N PRO A 688 10.69 -19.93 30.55
CA PRO A 688 9.45 -20.61 30.17
C PRO A 688 8.32 -20.38 31.18
N ALA A 689 7.14 -20.03 30.67
CA ALA A 689 5.94 -19.81 31.47
C ALA A 689 5.54 -21.12 32.18
N PRO A 690 5.33 -21.11 33.52
CA PRO A 690 4.89 -22.30 34.24
C PRO A 690 3.51 -22.79 33.78
N PRO A 691 3.24 -24.11 33.75
CA PRO A 691 1.94 -24.63 33.32
C PRO A 691 0.75 -24.06 34.11
N GLY A 692 -0.39 -23.91 33.44
CA GLY A 692 -1.60 -23.29 33.99
C GLY A 692 -2.39 -22.54 32.92
N ASP A 693 -3.45 -21.85 33.35
CA ASP A 693 -4.34 -21.14 32.44
C ASP A 693 -3.92 -19.67 32.27
N TYR A 694 -4.02 -19.17 31.04
CA TYR A 694 -3.62 -17.82 30.63
C TYR A 694 -4.66 -17.18 29.72
N VAL A 695 -4.61 -15.86 29.61
CA VAL A 695 -5.30 -15.07 28.57
C VAL A 695 -4.31 -14.11 27.91
N LEU A 696 -4.54 -13.83 26.63
CA LEU A 696 -3.85 -12.76 25.90
C LEU A 696 -4.75 -11.54 25.78
N ARG A 697 -4.18 -10.33 25.90
CA ARG A 697 -4.89 -9.06 25.77
C ARG A 697 -4.20 -8.16 24.75
N VAL A 698 -5.00 -7.64 23.80
CA VAL A 698 -4.63 -6.54 22.90
C VAL A 698 -5.15 -5.24 23.50
N SER A 699 -4.34 -4.20 23.48
CA SER A 699 -4.71 -2.84 23.86
C SER A 699 -4.25 -1.87 22.77
N ALA A 700 -5.16 -1.07 22.22
CA ALA A 700 -4.87 -0.10 21.16
C ALA A 700 -5.28 1.32 21.60
N GLU A 701 -4.30 2.23 21.70
CA GLU A 701 -4.51 3.66 21.98
C GLU A 701 -4.90 4.41 20.70
N ALA A 702 -5.91 5.28 20.82
CA ALA A 702 -6.45 6.06 19.71
C ALA A 702 -5.41 7.05 19.11
N PRO A 703 -5.49 7.34 17.78
CA PRO A 703 -4.47 8.10 17.06
C PRO A 703 -4.35 9.58 17.44
N ASP A 704 -5.46 10.24 17.75
CA ASP A 704 -5.50 11.57 18.39
C ASP A 704 -4.74 11.56 19.73
N GLY A 705 -4.97 10.52 20.53
CA GLY A 705 -4.33 10.30 21.81
C GLY A 705 -4.85 11.20 22.92
N ASP A 706 -6.17 11.34 22.96
CA ASP A 706 -6.94 11.82 24.10
C ASP A 706 -6.83 10.91 25.35
N GLY A 707 -6.38 9.66 25.14
CA GLY A 707 -6.21 8.62 26.15
C GLY A 707 -7.23 7.48 26.08
N ARG A 708 -8.10 7.43 25.05
CA ARG A 708 -8.96 6.28 24.80
C ARG A 708 -8.14 5.07 24.36
N VAL A 709 -8.40 3.94 25.01
CA VAL A 709 -7.76 2.65 24.71
C VAL A 709 -8.85 1.60 24.50
N GLN A 710 -8.79 0.90 23.38
CA GLN A 710 -9.66 -0.24 23.08
C GLN A 710 -8.95 -1.52 23.51
N HIS A 711 -9.62 -2.32 24.35
CA HIS A 711 -9.09 -3.57 24.86
C HIS A 711 -9.89 -4.75 24.33
N TRP A 712 -9.19 -5.77 23.87
CA TRP A 712 -9.71 -7.11 23.65
C TRP A 712 -8.94 -8.10 24.51
N THR A 713 -9.61 -9.10 25.08
CA THR A 713 -8.97 -10.17 25.87
C THR A 713 -9.53 -11.53 25.46
N SER A 714 -8.66 -12.52 25.30
CA SER A 714 -9.02 -13.84 24.82
C SER A 714 -9.90 -14.62 25.80
N PRO A 715 -10.59 -15.67 25.33
CA PRO A 715 -10.92 -16.81 26.18
C PRO A 715 -9.65 -17.34 26.87
N ALA A 716 -9.82 -17.95 28.04
CA ALA A 716 -8.71 -18.61 28.71
C ALA A 716 -8.30 -19.88 27.96
N PHE A 717 -7.00 -20.13 27.92
CA PHE A 717 -6.39 -21.33 27.36
C PHE A 717 -5.35 -21.88 28.33
N THR A 718 -5.15 -23.20 28.33
CA THR A 718 -4.13 -23.85 29.16
C THR A 718 -2.79 -23.84 28.42
N TRP A 719 -1.72 -23.41 29.08
CA TRP A 719 -0.35 -23.55 28.61
C TRP A 719 0.34 -24.73 29.29
N GLY A 720 1.00 -25.58 28.50
CA GLY A 720 1.74 -26.74 28.97
C GLY A 720 0.85 -27.90 29.43
N GLU A 721 1.48 -29.06 29.63
CA GLU A 721 0.77 -30.28 30.03
C GLU A 721 0.41 -30.23 31.53
N GLN A 722 -0.90 -30.22 31.83
CA GLN A 722 -1.41 -30.53 33.17
C GLN A 722 -1.13 -32.01 33.46
N VAL A 723 0.01 -32.30 34.08
CA VAL A 723 0.34 -33.65 34.57
C VAL A 723 -0.73 -34.06 35.58
N ALA A 724 -1.68 -34.87 35.12
CA ALA A 724 -2.79 -35.34 35.93
C ALA A 724 -2.26 -35.98 37.22
N PRO A 725 -2.80 -35.63 38.40
CA PRO A 725 -2.25 -36.08 39.68
C PRO A 725 -2.27 -37.60 39.73
N THR A 726 -1.08 -38.20 39.78
CA THR A 726 -0.91 -39.66 39.72
C THR A 726 -1.78 -40.31 40.79
N PRO A 727 -2.73 -41.21 40.42
CA PRO A 727 -3.68 -41.74 41.38
C PRO A 727 -2.94 -42.47 42.49
N THR A 728 -3.10 -41.98 43.73
CA THR A 728 -2.46 -42.55 44.91
C THR A 728 -2.82 -44.03 45.01
N PRO A 729 -1.85 -44.96 45.06
CA PRO A 729 -2.14 -46.39 44.97
C PRO A 729 -3.01 -46.84 46.14
N THR A 730 -4.24 -47.25 45.84
CA THR A 730 -5.24 -47.64 46.84
C THR A 730 -4.79 -48.87 47.60
N VAL A 731 -4.43 -48.71 48.88
CA VAL A 731 -4.06 -49.81 49.76
C VAL A 731 -5.29 -50.67 50.06
N ASN A 732 -5.39 -51.83 49.41
CA ASN A 732 -6.35 -52.87 49.76
C ASN A 732 -5.77 -53.84 50.82
N PRO A 733 -6.60 -54.36 51.73
CA PRO A 733 -6.11 -55.05 52.94
C PRO A 733 -5.60 -56.48 52.70
N THR A 734 -4.73 -56.91 53.62
CA THR A 734 -4.03 -58.20 53.65
C THR A 734 -4.95 -59.41 53.89
N PRO A 735 -4.70 -60.54 53.19
CA PRO A 735 -5.07 -61.87 53.65
C PRO A 735 -3.85 -62.70 54.14
N THR A 736 -3.90 -63.06 55.42
CA THR A 736 -3.35 -64.24 56.14
C THR A 736 -2.13 -65.04 55.58
N VAL A 737 -1.12 -65.24 56.43
CA VAL A 737 0.11 -66.05 56.25
C VAL A 737 -0.07 -67.52 56.68
N THR A 738 0.80 -68.44 56.23
CA THR A 738 1.37 -69.65 56.93
C THR A 738 1.31 -70.95 56.08
N PRO A 739 2.36 -71.84 56.01
CA PRO A 739 3.81 -71.69 56.23
C PRO A 739 4.68 -72.20 55.03
N SER A 740 6.00 -72.35 55.20
CA SER A 740 6.99 -72.90 54.24
C SER A 740 7.76 -74.11 54.81
N PRO A 741 8.51 -74.88 53.98
CA PRO A 741 9.95 -75.10 54.25
C PRO A 741 10.86 -74.97 52.99
N THR A 742 11.98 -74.23 53.00
CA THR A 742 13.42 -74.64 53.25
C THR A 742 13.95 -75.74 52.29
N ILE A 743 15.14 -75.73 51.65
CA ILE A 743 16.55 -75.29 51.96
C ILE A 743 17.21 -74.76 50.64
N THR A 744 17.98 -73.66 50.53
CA THR A 744 19.42 -73.31 50.88
C THR A 744 20.52 -74.04 50.02
N PRO A 745 21.77 -73.53 49.90
CA PRO A 745 22.30 -72.57 48.89
C PRO A 745 23.40 -73.17 47.94
N THR A 746 24.09 -72.35 47.10
CA THR A 746 25.59 -72.34 46.87
C THR A 746 26.09 -71.43 45.71
N VAL A 747 26.86 -70.37 46.07
CA VAL A 747 28.14 -69.81 45.49
C VAL A 747 28.26 -69.34 44.01
N ALA A 748 29.06 -68.27 43.80
CA ALA A 748 29.58 -67.72 42.52
C ALA A 748 31.13 -67.74 42.48
N PRO A 749 31.83 -67.52 41.33
CA PRO A 749 32.32 -66.15 40.99
C PRO A 749 32.59 -65.83 39.48
N THR A 750 33.04 -64.59 39.21
CA THR A 750 33.73 -64.08 37.97
C THR A 750 35.26 -64.45 37.98
N PRO A 751 36.18 -64.12 37.00
CA PRO A 751 36.33 -62.87 36.18
C PRO A 751 37.02 -62.95 34.76
N THR A 752 37.34 -61.76 34.16
CA THR A 752 38.52 -61.38 33.31
C THR A 752 38.58 -61.45 31.74
N VAL A 753 38.46 -60.25 31.07
CA VAL A 753 39.40 -59.55 30.11
C VAL A 753 39.86 -60.15 28.73
N THR A 754 39.44 -59.49 27.61
CA THR A 754 40.13 -58.87 26.40
C THR A 754 41.47 -59.45 25.79
N PRO A 755 41.99 -59.14 24.54
CA PRO A 755 41.70 -58.04 23.56
C PRO A 755 41.89 -58.29 22.00
N ILE A 756 41.97 -57.18 21.20
CA ILE A 756 42.59 -56.89 19.84
C ILE A 756 41.91 -57.22 18.46
N THR A 757 42.44 -56.61 17.36
CA THR A 757 41.75 -56.20 16.08
C THR A 757 42.55 -56.56 14.76
N PRO A 758 42.50 -55.83 13.60
CA PRO A 758 41.76 -56.08 12.32
C PRO A 758 42.58 -56.54 11.06
N THR A 759 41.94 -56.82 9.89
CA THR A 759 42.61 -56.88 8.53
C THR A 759 41.66 -56.78 7.30
N VAL A 760 42.20 -56.61 6.06
CA VAL A 760 41.46 -56.31 4.78
C VAL A 760 42.02 -57.11 3.53
N PRO A 761 41.99 -56.73 2.20
CA PRO A 761 41.51 -57.57 1.07
C PRO A 761 42.55 -57.97 -0.04
N PRO A 762 42.13 -58.51 -1.22
CA PRO A 762 42.81 -58.20 -2.52
C PRO A 762 41.92 -58.16 -3.82
N THR A 763 42.49 -57.67 -4.96
CA THR A 763 41.77 -57.34 -6.24
C THR A 763 42.63 -57.40 -7.54
N PRO A 764 42.14 -57.90 -8.72
CA PRO A 764 42.81 -57.70 -10.03
C PRO A 764 41.95 -57.44 -11.32
N ALA A 765 42.09 -56.21 -11.85
CA ALA A 765 42.02 -55.64 -13.24
C ALA A 765 41.81 -56.45 -14.58
N ARG A 766 41.38 -55.73 -15.66
CA ARG A 766 42.11 -55.57 -16.97
C ARG A 766 41.49 -54.57 -18.02
N THR A 767 42.30 -54.16 -19.01
CA THR A 767 42.06 -53.19 -20.15
C THR A 767 42.41 -53.85 -21.52
N PRO A 768 42.14 -53.30 -22.76
CA PRO A 768 42.71 -52.04 -23.36
C PRO A 768 41.82 -51.27 -24.39
N THR A 769 42.40 -50.40 -25.26
CA THR A 769 41.76 -49.37 -26.14
C THR A 769 42.57 -49.15 -27.46
N PRO A 770 42.45 -48.03 -28.25
CA PRO A 770 41.38 -47.47 -29.14
C PRO A 770 41.62 -47.91 -30.63
N PRO A 771 41.40 -47.16 -31.77
CA PRO A 771 40.64 -45.93 -32.17
C PRO A 771 39.54 -46.25 -33.26
N ALA A 772 39.06 -45.47 -34.27
CA ALA A 772 39.41 -44.18 -34.94
C ALA A 772 38.20 -43.52 -35.70
N GLU A 773 38.46 -42.60 -36.66
CA GLU A 773 37.50 -41.77 -37.47
C GLU A 773 37.81 -41.86 -39.02
N PRO A 774 37.09 -41.24 -40.01
CA PRO A 774 36.25 -40.00 -39.99
C PRO A 774 34.92 -39.98 -40.84
N SER A 775 34.30 -38.78 -40.96
CA SER A 775 33.10 -38.32 -41.76
C SER A 775 33.08 -38.62 -43.29
N PRO A 776 31.97 -38.43 -44.09
CA PRO A 776 30.90 -37.39 -44.02
C PRO A 776 29.43 -37.80 -44.41
N ALA A 777 28.55 -36.81 -44.67
CA ALA A 777 27.12 -36.90 -45.09
C ALA A 777 26.92 -36.85 -46.66
N PRO A 778 25.71 -36.78 -47.31
CA PRO A 778 24.32 -36.61 -46.81
C PRO A 778 23.16 -37.39 -47.57
N SER A 779 21.89 -37.05 -47.24
CA SER A 779 20.68 -37.03 -48.13
C SER A 779 19.74 -38.26 -48.35
N VAL A 780 18.52 -38.15 -47.78
CA VAL A 780 17.16 -38.42 -48.34
C VAL A 780 16.86 -39.67 -49.20
N ALA A 781 15.95 -40.54 -48.70
CA ALA A 781 14.93 -41.27 -49.48
C ALA A 781 13.75 -41.72 -48.58
N GLN A 782 12.57 -42.04 -49.14
CA GLN A 782 11.34 -42.39 -48.42
C GLN A 782 10.91 -43.85 -48.59
N SER A 783 10.25 -44.45 -47.59
CA SER A 783 9.09 -45.34 -47.76
C SER A 783 8.42 -45.72 -46.42
N SER A 784 7.19 -46.24 -46.49
CA SER A 784 6.29 -46.64 -45.39
C SER A 784 5.55 -47.92 -45.84
N PRO A 785 5.05 -48.81 -44.94
CA PRO A 785 4.16 -48.44 -43.82
C PRO A 785 4.33 -49.17 -42.47
N SER A 786 3.58 -48.66 -41.47
CA SER A 786 3.27 -49.19 -40.12
C SER A 786 2.61 -50.59 -40.10
N PRO A 787 2.48 -51.29 -38.94
CA PRO A 787 2.48 -50.82 -37.53
C PRO A 787 3.56 -51.50 -36.63
N THR A 788 3.78 -51.17 -35.34
CA THR A 788 2.85 -50.73 -34.28
C THR A 788 3.57 -49.96 -33.15
N SER A 789 2.80 -49.40 -32.20
CA SER A 789 3.17 -48.63 -31.00
C SER A 789 3.52 -47.15 -31.27
N LYS A 790 2.93 -46.27 -30.46
CA LYS A 790 3.02 -44.80 -30.55
C LYS A 790 3.53 -44.26 -29.20
N PRO A 791 4.64 -43.51 -29.16
CA PRO A 791 5.06 -42.78 -27.98
C PRO A 791 4.04 -41.70 -27.55
N PRO A 792 4.05 -41.24 -26.29
CA PRO A 792 3.17 -40.16 -25.83
C PRO A 792 3.27 -38.92 -26.72
N ALA A 793 2.14 -38.28 -27.01
CA ALA A 793 2.14 -37.04 -27.76
C ALA A 793 2.49 -35.87 -26.84
N THR A 794 3.48 -35.06 -27.23
CA THR A 794 3.66 -33.71 -26.68
C THR A 794 2.34 -32.95 -26.82
N PRO A 795 1.82 -32.28 -25.77
CA PRO A 795 0.63 -31.45 -25.90
C PRO A 795 0.91 -30.31 -26.89
N PRO A 796 -0.06 -29.90 -27.71
CA PRO A 796 0.11 -28.75 -28.59
C PRO A 796 0.27 -27.49 -27.74
N VAL A 797 1.30 -26.70 -28.03
CA VAL A 797 1.42 -25.34 -27.49
C VAL A 797 0.22 -24.54 -27.99
N LYS A 798 -0.58 -23.98 -27.07
CA LYS A 798 -1.65 -23.04 -27.43
C LYS A 798 -1.03 -21.77 -28.01
N GLU A 799 -1.57 -21.31 -29.13
CA GLU A 799 -1.24 -19.97 -29.63
C GLU A 799 -1.66 -18.93 -28.58
N PRO A 800 -0.82 -17.91 -28.27
CA PRO A 800 -1.15 -16.90 -27.28
C PRO A 800 -2.34 -16.06 -27.74
N PHE A 801 -3.24 -15.72 -26.81
CA PHE A 801 -4.46 -14.99 -27.13
C PHE A 801 -4.17 -13.56 -27.62
N VAL A 802 -4.49 -13.29 -28.89
CA VAL A 802 -4.34 -11.97 -29.49
C VAL A 802 -5.59 -11.12 -29.22
N ARG A 803 -5.43 -10.09 -28.38
CA ARG A 803 -6.46 -9.08 -28.08
C ARG A 803 -6.82 -8.30 -29.34
N THR A 804 -8.01 -8.54 -29.88
CA THR A 804 -8.48 -7.98 -31.16
C THR A 804 -9.80 -7.20 -31.06
N ALA A 805 -10.42 -7.16 -29.88
CA ALA A 805 -11.69 -6.47 -29.64
C ALA A 805 -11.51 -5.29 -28.67
N PRO A 806 -12.27 -4.19 -28.80
CA PRO A 806 -12.15 -3.01 -27.93
C PRO A 806 -12.51 -3.31 -26.47
N TYR A 807 -13.19 -4.43 -26.19
CA TYR A 807 -13.49 -4.92 -24.83
C TYR A 807 -12.49 -5.96 -24.31
N THR A 808 -11.37 -6.17 -25.01
CA THR A 808 -10.21 -7.03 -24.61
C THR A 808 -8.88 -6.25 -24.59
N GLN A 809 -8.88 -5.04 -25.12
CA GLN A 809 -7.73 -4.14 -25.26
C GLN A 809 -7.93 -2.97 -24.31
N ALA A 810 -6.97 -2.68 -23.43
CA ALA A 810 -7.03 -1.49 -22.59
C ALA A 810 -6.96 -0.19 -23.42
N GLY A 811 -7.41 0.93 -22.86
CA GLY A 811 -7.39 2.26 -23.47
C GLY A 811 -8.72 2.71 -24.08
N THR A 812 -8.68 3.81 -24.84
CA THR A 812 -9.84 4.38 -25.55
C THR A 812 -9.82 4.01 -27.03
N HIS A 813 -10.91 3.44 -27.53
CA HIS A 813 -11.04 2.95 -28.91
C HIS A 813 -12.22 3.59 -29.63
N LEU A 814 -12.16 3.75 -30.95
CA LEU A 814 -13.30 4.12 -31.79
C LEU A 814 -13.70 2.90 -32.63
N PHE A 815 -14.86 2.29 -32.32
CA PHE A 815 -15.29 1.03 -32.94
C PHE A 815 -16.78 1.04 -33.23
N ASN A 816 -17.16 0.69 -34.47
CA ASN A 816 -18.52 0.76 -35.01
C ASN A 816 -19.22 2.11 -34.77
N GLY A 817 -18.50 3.22 -34.99
CA GLY A 817 -19.03 4.58 -34.84
C GLY A 817 -19.29 5.03 -33.40
N ARG A 818 -18.87 4.24 -32.40
CA ARG A 818 -19.01 4.54 -30.97
C ARG A 818 -17.63 4.60 -30.32
N ARG A 819 -17.45 5.47 -29.32
CA ARG A 819 -16.24 5.45 -28.46
C ARG A 819 -16.41 4.36 -27.41
N TRP A 820 -15.35 3.60 -27.18
CA TRP A 820 -15.22 2.56 -26.16
C TRP A 820 -14.06 2.95 -25.25
N PHE A 821 -14.16 2.64 -23.97
CA PHE A 821 -13.11 2.80 -22.99
C PHE A 821 -13.01 1.50 -22.20
N THR A 822 -11.80 0.95 -22.09
CA THR A 822 -11.57 -0.32 -21.43
C THR A 822 -10.38 -0.21 -20.49
N SER A 823 -10.56 -0.60 -19.24
CA SER A 823 -9.48 -0.87 -18.29
C SER A 823 -9.39 -2.38 -18.06
N CYS A 824 -8.18 -2.91 -17.83
CA CYS A 824 -8.00 -4.33 -17.52
C CYS A 824 -7.11 -4.53 -16.29
N GLU A 825 -7.40 -5.57 -15.51
CA GLU A 825 -6.77 -5.87 -14.23
C GLU A 825 -6.64 -7.40 -14.04
N PRO A 826 -5.61 -7.91 -13.35
CA PRO A 826 -5.58 -9.31 -12.91
C PRO A 826 -6.80 -9.66 -12.05
N TYR A 827 -7.37 -10.85 -12.24
CA TYR A 827 -8.57 -11.29 -11.54
C TYR A 827 -8.62 -12.82 -11.43
N SER A 828 -8.22 -13.36 -10.26
CA SER A 828 -8.10 -14.81 -10.05
C SER A 828 -7.24 -15.46 -11.16
N ALA A 829 -7.58 -16.65 -11.64
CA ALA A 829 -6.87 -17.34 -12.72
C ALA A 829 -7.11 -16.73 -14.13
N THR A 830 -7.34 -15.42 -14.23
CA THR A 830 -7.48 -14.69 -15.50
C THR A 830 -7.23 -13.19 -15.35
N GLU A 831 -7.44 -12.43 -16.42
CA GLU A 831 -7.52 -10.97 -16.41
C GLU A 831 -8.97 -10.55 -16.70
N ARG A 832 -9.44 -9.54 -15.97
CA ARG A 832 -10.77 -8.93 -16.14
C ARG A 832 -10.60 -7.55 -16.77
N CYS A 833 -11.17 -7.36 -17.95
CA CYS A 833 -11.38 -6.03 -18.53
C CYS A 833 -12.77 -5.49 -18.17
N ARG A 834 -12.85 -4.28 -17.63
CA ARG A 834 -14.08 -3.48 -17.57
C ARG A 834 -14.18 -2.64 -18.83
N THR A 835 -15.35 -2.63 -19.47
CA THR A 835 -15.61 -1.80 -20.65
C THR A 835 -16.81 -0.88 -20.44
N ASP A 836 -16.59 0.41 -20.69
CA ASP A 836 -17.58 1.47 -20.80
C ASP A 836 -17.68 1.95 -22.27
N ILE A 837 -18.82 2.52 -22.67
CA ILE A 837 -19.06 3.08 -24.01
C ILE A 837 -19.64 4.48 -23.93
N TRP A 838 -19.34 5.33 -24.90
CA TRP A 838 -19.99 6.62 -25.04
C TRP A 838 -21.39 6.45 -25.65
N ALA A 839 -22.43 6.77 -24.89
CA ALA A 839 -23.82 6.58 -25.30
C ALA A 839 -24.74 7.62 -24.64
N THR A 840 -25.93 7.84 -25.21
CA THR A 840 -26.99 8.50 -24.44
C THR A 840 -27.60 7.49 -23.46
N VAL A 841 -27.56 7.81 -22.17
CA VAL A 841 -28.29 7.11 -21.11
C VAL A 841 -29.48 7.94 -20.64
N VAL A 842 -30.42 7.26 -19.97
CA VAL A 842 -31.46 7.91 -19.17
C VAL A 842 -31.01 7.86 -17.71
N VAL A 843 -30.94 9.03 -17.08
CA VAL A 843 -30.65 9.22 -15.66
C VAL A 843 -31.85 9.85 -14.95
N ILE A 844 -31.87 9.81 -13.62
CA ILE A 844 -32.83 10.54 -12.80
C ILE A 844 -32.10 11.72 -12.17
N GLU A 845 -32.55 12.94 -12.48
CA GLU A 845 -32.04 14.20 -11.94
C GLU A 845 -33.21 14.93 -11.27
N ASP A 846 -33.06 15.31 -9.99
CA ASP A 846 -34.11 15.95 -9.16
C ASP A 846 -35.49 15.26 -9.14
N GLY A 847 -35.53 13.96 -9.47
CA GLY A 847 -36.76 13.15 -9.55
C GLY A 847 -37.37 13.07 -10.95
N GLU A 848 -36.86 13.82 -11.93
CA GLU A 848 -37.25 13.74 -13.34
C GLU A 848 -36.28 12.86 -14.15
N PHE A 849 -36.78 12.25 -15.23
CA PHE A 849 -35.93 11.48 -16.15
C PHE A 849 -35.30 12.41 -17.20
N VAL A 850 -33.98 12.35 -17.34
CA VAL A 850 -33.19 13.19 -18.25
C VAL A 850 -32.33 12.32 -19.17
N ARG A 851 -32.15 12.75 -20.43
CA ARG A 851 -31.19 12.13 -21.37
C ARG A 851 -29.83 12.80 -21.23
N ARG A 852 -28.78 12.02 -20.95
CA ARG A 852 -27.38 12.50 -20.89
C ARG A 852 -26.49 11.67 -21.81
N ASP A 853 -25.66 12.33 -22.61
CA ASP A 853 -24.57 11.68 -23.34
C ASP A 853 -23.34 11.58 -22.42
N GLY A 854 -22.74 10.39 -22.33
CA GLY A 854 -21.58 10.16 -21.48
C GLY A 854 -21.04 8.74 -21.57
N TRP A 855 -20.02 8.44 -20.76
CA TRP A 855 -19.52 7.08 -20.56
C TRP A 855 -20.49 6.26 -19.71
N ALA A 856 -20.89 5.09 -20.21
CA ALA A 856 -21.81 4.18 -19.56
C ALA A 856 -21.30 2.74 -19.65
N PHE A 857 -21.50 1.96 -18.59
CA PHE A 857 -21.04 0.57 -18.52
C PHE A 857 -21.63 -0.29 -19.64
N ASN A 858 -20.76 -1.04 -20.33
CA ASN A 858 -21.14 -1.96 -21.40
C ASN A 858 -21.07 -3.42 -20.94
N ASN A 859 -19.93 -3.85 -20.39
CA ASN A 859 -19.71 -5.20 -19.88
C ASN A 859 -18.41 -5.35 -19.08
N LEU A 860 -18.29 -6.48 -18.36
CA LEU A 860 -17.00 -7.08 -17.98
C LEU A 860 -16.59 -8.14 -19.02
N THR A 861 -15.29 -8.31 -19.22
CA THR A 861 -14.71 -9.33 -20.10
C THR A 861 -13.66 -10.09 -19.30
N TYR A 862 -13.80 -11.40 -19.17
CA TYR A 862 -12.77 -12.26 -18.59
C TYR A 862 -12.01 -12.94 -19.72
N LEU A 863 -10.69 -12.82 -19.74
CA LEU A 863 -9.83 -13.27 -20.84
C LEU A 863 -9.62 -14.81 -20.84
N PRO A 864 -9.20 -15.39 -21.98
CA PRO A 864 -9.01 -16.84 -22.13
C PRO A 864 -7.67 -17.32 -21.51
N LEU A 865 -7.53 -17.06 -20.21
CA LEU A 865 -6.49 -17.62 -19.34
C LEU A 865 -7.08 -18.71 -18.43
N MET A 866 -8.36 -18.56 -18.06
CA MET A 866 -9.11 -19.57 -17.30
C MET A 866 -9.63 -20.71 -18.18
N THR A 867 -9.68 -21.93 -17.65
CA THR A 867 -10.28 -23.07 -18.35
C THR A 867 -11.80 -23.11 -18.16
N ARG A 868 -12.54 -23.69 -19.11
CA ARG A 868 -13.99 -23.94 -18.94
C ARG A 868 -14.29 -24.87 -17.75
N ALA A 869 -13.39 -25.79 -17.41
CA ALA A 869 -13.55 -26.66 -16.25
C ALA A 869 -13.52 -25.86 -14.93
N ALA A 870 -12.54 -24.96 -14.77
CA ALA A 870 -12.48 -24.05 -13.62
C ALA A 870 -13.71 -23.12 -13.55
N TRP A 871 -14.18 -22.62 -14.69
CA TRP A 871 -15.41 -21.83 -14.74
C TRP A 871 -16.68 -22.62 -14.37
N GLY A 872 -16.69 -23.94 -14.56
CA GLY A 872 -17.87 -24.79 -14.30
C GLY A 872 -18.36 -24.79 -12.84
N ALA A 873 -17.51 -24.37 -11.89
CA ALA A 873 -17.90 -24.17 -10.49
C ALA A 873 -18.57 -22.81 -10.22
N ASN A 874 -18.57 -21.89 -11.19
CA ASN A 874 -19.19 -20.57 -11.04
C ASN A 874 -20.73 -20.67 -11.15
N PRO A 875 -21.52 -20.03 -10.26
CA PRO A 875 -22.98 -20.04 -10.36
C PRO A 875 -23.57 -19.48 -11.66
N LEU A 876 -22.79 -18.76 -12.49
CA LEU A 876 -23.22 -18.28 -13.81
C LEU A 876 -22.88 -19.25 -14.96
N ALA A 877 -22.19 -20.36 -14.69
CA ALA A 877 -21.88 -21.42 -15.66
C ALA A 877 -23.06 -22.35 -15.98
N HIS A 878 -24.17 -22.21 -15.25
CA HIS A 878 -25.47 -22.69 -15.67
C HIS A 878 -25.87 -21.98 -16.97
N HIS A 879 -25.67 -22.68 -18.09
CA HIS A 879 -25.91 -22.21 -19.46
C HIS A 879 -27.37 -22.39 -19.85
N ASP A 880 -28.25 -21.83 -19.03
CA ASP A 880 -29.69 -21.75 -19.27
C ASP A 880 -30.03 -20.37 -19.86
N MET A 881 -30.88 -20.38 -20.90
CA MET A 881 -31.36 -19.18 -21.61
C MET A 881 -32.83 -18.85 -21.32
N ASP A 882 -33.58 -19.77 -20.71
CA ASP A 882 -34.93 -19.53 -20.18
C ASP A 882 -34.85 -18.77 -18.84
N GLY A 883 -33.78 -19.03 -18.06
CA GLY A 883 -33.28 -18.16 -17.00
C GLY A 883 -33.35 -18.74 -15.58
N PHE A 884 -32.38 -18.37 -14.74
CA PHE A 884 -32.16 -18.93 -13.41
C PHE A 884 -31.89 -17.86 -12.34
N ALA A 885 -32.21 -18.17 -11.08
CA ALA A 885 -31.93 -17.29 -9.95
C ALA A 885 -30.54 -17.58 -9.35
N SER A 886 -29.75 -16.54 -9.11
CA SER A 886 -28.47 -16.64 -8.38
C SER A 886 -28.12 -15.30 -7.72
N GLY A 887 -27.64 -15.33 -6.46
CA GLY A 887 -27.25 -14.12 -5.72
C GLY A 887 -28.33 -13.03 -5.68
N GLY A 888 -29.59 -13.42 -5.42
CA GLY A 888 -30.75 -12.53 -5.38
C GLY A 888 -31.20 -11.95 -6.73
N ARG A 889 -30.54 -12.29 -7.84
CA ARG A 889 -30.80 -11.77 -9.20
C ARG A 889 -31.21 -12.89 -10.15
N GLN A 890 -31.88 -12.50 -11.23
CA GLN A 890 -32.21 -13.37 -12.36
C GLN A 890 -31.13 -13.26 -13.43
N TRP A 891 -30.64 -14.40 -13.89
CA TRP A 891 -29.52 -14.56 -14.81
C TRP A 891 -29.90 -15.47 -15.98
N ARG A 892 -29.22 -15.30 -17.12
CA ARG A 892 -29.18 -16.28 -18.21
C ARG A 892 -27.78 -16.28 -18.83
N THR A 893 -27.33 -17.41 -19.35
CA THR A 893 -25.99 -17.53 -19.94
C THR A 893 -26.04 -18.32 -21.24
N GLU A 894 -25.55 -17.73 -22.34
CA GLU A 894 -25.30 -18.43 -23.61
C GLU A 894 -23.81 -18.80 -23.75
N CYS A 895 -23.50 -19.95 -24.35
CA CYS A 895 -22.14 -20.44 -24.57
C CYS A 895 -21.95 -20.94 -26.01
N ASP A 896 -20.77 -20.71 -26.59
CA ASP A 896 -20.35 -21.12 -27.96
C ASP A 896 -21.30 -20.71 -29.12
N THR A 897 -22.26 -19.82 -28.87
CA THR A 897 -23.22 -19.36 -29.88
C THR A 897 -22.55 -18.49 -30.94
N ALA A 898 -23.19 -18.34 -32.10
CA ALA A 898 -22.72 -17.43 -33.16
C ALA A 898 -22.60 -15.96 -32.70
N ARG A 899 -23.27 -15.56 -31.61
CA ARG A 899 -23.17 -14.24 -30.99
C ARG A 899 -21.97 -14.13 -30.04
N THR A 900 -21.55 -15.26 -29.47
CA THR A 900 -20.57 -15.34 -28.39
C THR A 900 -19.17 -15.68 -28.90
N GLY A 901 -19.09 -16.51 -29.95
CA GLY A 901 -17.86 -17.14 -30.40
C GLY A 901 -17.62 -18.49 -29.69
N ARG A 902 -16.92 -19.41 -30.36
CA ARG A 902 -16.46 -20.65 -29.73
C ARG A 902 -15.40 -20.33 -28.68
N GLY A 903 -15.40 -21.07 -27.58
CA GLY A 903 -14.48 -20.81 -26.47
C GLY A 903 -14.90 -19.65 -25.58
N ALA A 904 -16.19 -19.27 -25.57
CA ALA A 904 -16.69 -18.20 -24.71
C ALA A 904 -18.14 -18.44 -24.24
N CYS A 905 -18.55 -17.70 -23.20
CA CYS A 905 -19.91 -17.62 -22.69
C CYS A 905 -20.30 -16.17 -22.34
N ARG A 906 -21.55 -15.77 -22.58
CA ARG A 906 -22.09 -14.44 -22.26
C ARG A 906 -23.21 -14.56 -21.24
N SER A 907 -23.05 -13.92 -20.09
CA SER A 907 -24.06 -13.83 -19.04
C SER A 907 -24.79 -12.49 -19.10
N TYR A 908 -26.11 -12.55 -18.90
CA TYR A 908 -27.02 -11.42 -18.85
C TYR A 908 -27.73 -11.41 -17.49
N THR A 909 -27.99 -10.23 -16.95
CA THR A 909 -28.85 -10.05 -15.75
C THR A 909 -30.17 -9.43 -16.19
N LEU A 910 -31.28 -9.88 -15.60
CA LEU A 910 -32.57 -9.19 -15.74
C LEU A 910 -32.53 -7.96 -14.83
N THR A 911 -32.71 -6.77 -15.40
CA THR A 911 -32.70 -5.53 -14.64
C THR A 911 -33.69 -4.52 -15.23
N THR A 912 -34.07 -3.53 -14.42
CA THR A 912 -34.89 -2.41 -14.84
C THR A 912 -34.08 -1.50 -15.78
N VAL A 913 -34.57 -1.30 -17.00
CA VAL A 913 -34.01 -0.38 -17.99
C VAL A 913 -34.99 0.76 -18.24
N TYR A 914 -34.49 1.99 -18.22
CA TYR A 914 -35.22 3.19 -18.60
C TYR A 914 -34.84 3.62 -20.02
N ALA A 915 -35.83 3.71 -20.91
CA ALA A 915 -35.67 4.10 -22.30
C ALA A 915 -36.41 5.41 -22.59
N ALA A 916 -35.89 6.22 -23.52
CA ALA A 916 -36.49 7.50 -23.91
C ALA A 916 -36.93 7.47 -25.38
N ALA A 917 -38.24 7.49 -25.62
CA ALA A 917 -38.84 7.58 -26.95
C ALA A 917 -39.17 9.04 -27.31
N PRO A 918 -38.78 9.57 -28.47
CA PRO A 918 -39.12 10.94 -28.87
C PRO A 918 -40.62 11.10 -29.09
N ARG A 919 -41.20 12.23 -28.64
CA ARG A 919 -42.61 12.57 -28.86
C ARG A 919 -42.76 13.38 -30.15
N ALA A 920 -43.85 13.15 -30.89
CA ALA A 920 -44.17 13.91 -32.11
C ALA A 920 -44.37 15.43 -31.87
N THR A 921 -44.64 15.84 -30.63
CA THR A 921 -44.78 17.24 -30.19
C THR A 921 -43.46 17.86 -29.69
N GLY A 922 -42.33 17.15 -29.81
CA GLY A 922 -41.08 17.49 -29.14
C GLY A 922 -40.99 16.95 -27.71
N GLY A 923 -39.76 16.84 -27.21
CA GLY A 923 -39.44 16.18 -25.94
C GLY A 923 -39.45 14.65 -26.02
N TYR A 924 -39.35 13.99 -24.87
CA TYR A 924 -39.27 12.53 -24.76
C TYR A 924 -40.35 11.97 -23.81
N ALA A 925 -40.83 10.76 -24.11
CA ALA A 925 -41.54 9.90 -23.18
C ALA A 925 -40.56 8.88 -22.62
N PHE A 926 -40.49 8.75 -21.30
CA PHE A 926 -39.64 7.77 -20.63
C PHE A 926 -40.46 6.54 -20.28
N MET A 927 -39.89 5.36 -20.53
CA MET A 927 -40.52 4.07 -20.32
C MET A 927 -39.60 3.17 -19.49
N GLN A 928 -40.15 2.59 -18.44
CA GLN A 928 -39.49 1.58 -17.62
C GLN A 928 -39.84 0.18 -18.13
N SER A 929 -38.86 -0.70 -18.29
CA SER A 929 -39.09 -2.11 -18.62
C SER A 929 -37.98 -3.00 -18.05
N ASN A 930 -38.33 -4.19 -17.57
CA ASN A 930 -37.32 -5.17 -17.16
C ASN A 930 -36.78 -5.87 -18.41
N GLN A 931 -35.46 -5.79 -18.62
CA GLN A 931 -34.80 -6.37 -19.77
C GLN A 931 -33.54 -7.14 -19.39
N TRP A 932 -33.19 -8.14 -20.20
CA TRP A 932 -31.97 -8.92 -20.08
C TRP A 932 -30.77 -8.13 -20.61
N VAL A 933 -30.13 -7.37 -19.73
CA VAL A 933 -28.94 -6.56 -20.04
C VAL A 933 -27.68 -7.43 -20.00
N PHE A 934 -26.79 -7.21 -20.95
CA PHE A 934 -25.50 -7.91 -21.03
C PHE A 934 -24.63 -7.48 -19.83
N ASN A 935 -24.12 -8.45 -19.07
CA ASN A 935 -23.34 -8.17 -17.86
C ASN A 935 -21.85 -8.47 -18.11
N ASN A 936 -21.55 -9.67 -18.60
CA ASN A 936 -20.17 -10.09 -18.84
C ASN A 936 -20.05 -11.15 -19.94
N ILE A 937 -18.88 -11.18 -20.57
CA ILE A 937 -18.38 -12.31 -21.36
C ILE A 937 -17.23 -12.98 -20.62
N VAL A 938 -17.20 -14.30 -20.61
CA VAL A 938 -16.07 -15.12 -20.17
C VAL A 938 -15.51 -15.83 -21.39
N MET A 939 -14.21 -15.70 -21.63
CA MET A 939 -13.48 -16.44 -22.64
C MET A 939 -12.67 -17.55 -21.96
N PHE A 940 -12.44 -18.65 -22.65
CA PHE A 940 -11.70 -19.80 -22.12
C PHE A 940 -10.45 -20.07 -22.95
N SER A 941 -9.37 -20.43 -22.27
CA SER A 941 -8.13 -20.88 -22.91
C SER A 941 -8.34 -22.15 -23.74
#